data_AF-A0A8G2HW46-F1
#
_entry.id   AF-A0A8G2HW46-F1
#
_cell.length_a   1.000
_cell.length_b   1.000
_cell.length_c   1.000
_cell.angle_alpha   90.00
_cell.angle_beta   90.00
_cell.angle_gamma   90.00
#
_symmetry.space_group_name_H-M   'P 1'
#
loop_
_entity.id
_entity.type
_entity.pdbx_description
1 polymer ?
#
loop_
_entity_poly.entity_id
_entity_poly.type
_entity_poly.pdbx_seq_one_letter_code
_entity_poly.pdbx_strand_id
1 'polypeptide(L)'
;MTNNNITFSNLAEKINQEFEINDITKVKVYIHNLVSKEIIYSTIRPPLSNSDNLNYILNKLSLHNDDFVEKIREIQKLISAYEKTEIGFGEKLYKDIVQHMKALFKCKNYLQIDTKIDMINNQLHQDIATNISEAAYLLWLLSRNNIGFTDLKVLHNRFIEKYGFEQLVNVKDLLSDITGFGTSIYNEVKGDKNNIVMLKQKFLHALRNNDEIVINEKDVESLINDNEINNYHAPMSADVYAEIYLGRFYNQYNELIVISPLTVSLNVGATFGRFHHLIDTETLAKLEHEKGQYFQKSMHDDNVEFVSINNVPKYPRNHNVLTNHDSYEYSMNLGSSYSDSKYELNLDDIYVGATFNKLYLYSRQLNKRVLFESNNMYNFLKESNLYRLLREISMESVKCIEPMNDVSIDSFSYSPRIRYKNVILKPAYWKINEMVLPLPKNEEWDQQFLKYQEQFNIPNIVNLVYGDNKLLLNLSIANHRYLLMKEYKKHKRIRLVESFLPQSNNDHVYEIVTPIYKKSSYRGPEIEIPKYNNTDIEYDKEWFAIHIYIEKSSQDTFIIDNLYPFVKHLKGKGDIDQYFLMRYIKQGDILKLRLYRNDENYNEIYSILKDWLSFVRQTTEVSDYEFVSYEPEFFRYGGKNTIDEIESFFEYDTNLAVNIIDNDFKFERPFVVAISIMYLFEMLSISNEERMEIVNNYVPTSFKSKEIRPYKNELVTICNPENNFENIAKHYSDIYRILKDDNQILSKLNERLKQPLTTKRSRIIGSLIHMRCNRIFGVDKDQETFVLSIVKEIVKTQKYWCGDKND
;
A
#
# COMPACT_ATOMS: atom_id res chain seq x y z
N MET A 1 10.34 -7.74 -29.91
CA MET A 1 10.92 -6.49 -29.37
C MET A 1 10.80 -5.42 -30.45
N THR A 2 9.77 -4.58 -30.40
CA THR A 2 9.73 -3.39 -31.26
C THR A 2 10.66 -2.35 -30.64
N ASN A 3 11.88 -2.25 -31.18
CA ASN A 3 12.72 -1.08 -31.01
C ASN A 3 11.94 0.12 -31.57
N ASN A 4 11.18 0.81 -30.72
CA ASN A 4 10.42 2.02 -31.09
C ASN A 4 11.33 3.25 -31.21
N ASN A 5 12.65 3.08 -31.14
CA ASN A 5 13.59 4.16 -31.42
C ASN A 5 13.50 4.54 -32.89
N ILE A 6 13.07 5.77 -33.15
CA ILE A 6 13.03 6.38 -34.47
C ILE A 6 14.08 7.49 -34.54
N THR A 7 14.83 7.56 -35.64
CA THR A 7 15.77 8.67 -35.84
C THR A 7 15.01 9.98 -35.99
N PHE A 8 15.63 11.08 -35.59
CA PHE A 8 15.02 12.41 -35.70
C PHE A 8 14.58 12.72 -37.15
N SER A 9 15.42 12.39 -38.14
CA SER A 9 15.10 12.58 -39.56
C SER A 9 13.92 11.72 -40.00
N ASN A 10 13.89 10.43 -39.64
CA ASN A 10 12.80 9.54 -40.05
C ASN A 10 11.47 9.94 -39.38
N LEU A 11 11.50 10.41 -38.13
CA LEU A 11 10.30 10.93 -37.46
C LEU A 11 9.78 12.18 -38.17
N ALA A 12 10.68 13.10 -38.54
CA ALA A 12 10.31 14.29 -39.29
C ALA A 12 9.71 13.93 -40.66
N GLU A 13 10.31 12.99 -41.39
CA GLU A 13 9.80 12.52 -42.68
C GLU A 13 8.43 11.84 -42.55
N LYS A 14 8.24 10.96 -41.54
CA LYS A 14 6.95 10.31 -41.31
C LYS A 14 5.84 11.32 -41.00
N ILE A 15 6.10 12.30 -40.12
CA ILE A 15 5.11 13.35 -39.82
C ILE A 15 4.84 14.19 -41.08
N ASN A 16 5.88 14.51 -41.85
CA ASN A 16 5.73 15.28 -43.09
C ASN A 16 4.87 14.55 -44.14
N GLN A 17 5.03 13.23 -44.25
CA GLN A 17 4.26 12.37 -45.16
C GLN A 17 2.81 12.18 -44.69
N GLU A 18 2.61 11.86 -43.41
CA GLU A 18 1.27 11.57 -42.85
C GLU A 18 0.35 12.81 -42.88
N PHE A 19 0.91 14.00 -42.66
CA PHE A 19 0.14 15.25 -42.58
C PHE A 19 0.34 16.18 -43.78
N GLU A 20 1.00 15.71 -44.85
CA GLU A 20 1.26 16.46 -46.09
C GLU A 20 1.84 17.87 -45.87
N ILE A 21 2.80 17.99 -44.94
CA ILE A 21 3.38 19.28 -44.57
C ILE A 21 4.42 19.69 -45.63
N ASN A 22 4.27 20.89 -46.20
CA ASN A 22 5.16 21.37 -47.26
C ASN A 22 6.56 21.82 -46.77
N ASP A 23 6.70 22.15 -45.48
CA ASP A 23 7.93 22.66 -44.89
C ASP A 23 8.40 21.77 -43.73
N ILE A 24 9.30 20.85 -44.03
CA ILE A 24 9.91 19.93 -43.05
C ILE A 24 10.64 20.67 -41.91
N THR A 25 11.04 21.93 -42.11
CA THR A 25 11.67 22.75 -41.07
C THR A 25 10.72 22.97 -39.91
N LYS A 26 9.43 23.21 -40.18
CA LYS A 26 8.41 23.36 -39.14
C LYS A 26 8.22 22.07 -38.35
N VAL A 27 8.26 20.92 -39.02
CA VAL A 27 8.20 19.60 -38.38
C VAL A 27 9.40 19.40 -37.45
N LYS A 28 10.61 19.72 -37.90
CA LYS A 28 11.83 19.63 -37.08
C LYS A 28 11.76 20.53 -35.84
N VAL A 29 11.28 21.77 -35.99
CA VAL A 29 11.06 22.68 -34.85
C VAL A 29 10.03 22.12 -33.87
N TYR A 30 8.94 21.54 -34.39
CA TYR A 30 7.93 20.89 -33.56
C TYR A 30 8.50 19.71 -32.76
N ILE A 31 9.24 18.81 -33.41
CA ILE A 31 9.90 17.68 -32.72
C ILE A 31 10.89 18.19 -31.67
N HIS A 32 11.71 19.21 -31.99
CA HIS A 32 12.60 19.84 -31.01
C HIS A 32 11.84 20.40 -29.80
N ASN A 33 10.68 21.02 -30.03
CA ASN A 33 9.83 21.50 -28.93
C ASN A 33 9.34 20.34 -28.06
N LEU A 34 8.96 19.19 -28.64
CA LEU A 34 8.58 18.00 -27.86
C LEU A 34 9.73 17.46 -27.01
N VAL A 35 10.95 17.43 -27.56
CA VAL A 35 12.16 17.04 -26.80
C VAL A 35 12.45 18.03 -25.68
N SER A 36 12.39 19.34 -25.96
CA SER A 36 12.68 20.40 -24.97
C SER A 36 11.68 20.42 -23.81
N LYS A 37 10.45 19.95 -24.05
CA LYS A 37 9.37 19.83 -23.06
C LYS A 37 9.34 18.45 -22.40
N GLU A 38 10.32 17.58 -22.68
CA GLU A 38 10.40 16.21 -22.17
C GLU A 38 9.15 15.35 -22.46
N ILE A 39 8.44 15.62 -23.58
CA ILE A 39 7.33 14.78 -24.04
C ILE A 39 7.85 13.53 -24.75
N ILE A 40 8.96 13.68 -25.48
CA ILE A 40 9.74 12.58 -26.05
C ILE A 40 11.19 12.71 -25.61
N TYR A 41 11.88 11.59 -25.46
CA TYR A 41 13.25 11.55 -24.96
C TYR A 41 14.24 11.21 -26.06
N SER A 42 15.44 11.81 -25.98
CA SER A 42 16.55 11.43 -26.84
C SER A 42 17.35 10.28 -26.23
N THR A 43 17.97 9.46 -27.08
CA THR A 43 18.85 8.36 -26.67
C THR A 43 20.21 8.83 -26.11
N ILE A 44 20.44 10.14 -26.01
CA ILE A 44 21.62 10.71 -25.34
C ILE A 44 21.49 10.59 -23.81
N ARG A 45 20.25 10.53 -23.29
CA ARG A 45 20.00 10.34 -21.86
C ARG A 45 20.43 8.92 -21.45
N PRO A 46 21.44 8.77 -20.57
CA PRO A 46 21.83 7.45 -20.10
C PRO A 46 20.69 6.78 -19.34
N PRO A 47 20.52 5.45 -19.46
CA PRO A 47 19.64 4.70 -18.57
C PRO A 47 20.21 4.69 -17.15
N LEU A 48 19.35 4.53 -16.14
CA LEU A 48 19.81 4.46 -14.74
C LEU A 48 20.62 3.20 -14.42
N SER A 49 20.50 2.15 -15.25
CA SER A 49 21.31 0.94 -15.16
C SER A 49 22.77 1.14 -15.58
N ASN A 50 23.08 2.25 -16.27
CA ASN A 50 24.41 2.51 -16.78
C ASN A 50 25.26 3.24 -15.73
N SER A 51 26.37 2.62 -15.34
CA SER A 51 27.31 3.17 -14.36
C SER A 51 28.25 4.23 -14.95
N ASP A 52 28.59 4.12 -16.23
CA ASP A 52 29.53 5.02 -16.91
C ASP A 52 28.82 5.99 -17.86
N ASN A 53 28.21 7.01 -17.27
CA ASN A 53 27.37 7.96 -18.00
C ASN A 53 28.15 8.83 -18.98
N LEU A 54 29.42 9.15 -18.67
CA LEU A 54 30.24 9.97 -19.53
C LEU A 54 30.61 9.23 -20.82
N ASN A 55 31.03 7.97 -20.71
CA ASN A 55 31.36 7.16 -21.88
C ASN A 55 30.13 6.79 -22.69
N TYR A 56 28.98 6.56 -22.03
CA TYR A 56 27.71 6.39 -22.73
C TYR A 56 27.40 7.60 -23.65
N ILE A 57 27.50 8.81 -23.12
CA ILE A 57 27.25 10.05 -23.87
C ILE A 57 28.25 10.20 -25.01
N LEU A 58 29.56 10.02 -24.75
CA LEU A 58 30.60 10.11 -25.76
C LEU A 58 30.40 9.10 -26.90
N ASN A 59 29.96 7.87 -26.59
CA ASN A 59 29.65 6.86 -27.59
C ASN A 59 28.47 7.28 -28.49
N LYS A 60 27.42 7.86 -27.91
CA LYS A 60 26.27 8.42 -28.68
C LYS A 60 26.68 9.61 -29.54
N LEU A 61 27.68 10.37 -29.10
CA LEU A 61 28.23 11.53 -29.81
C LEU A 61 29.42 11.19 -30.71
N SER A 62 29.75 9.91 -30.92
CA SER A 62 30.96 9.47 -31.64
C SER A 62 31.07 10.00 -33.08
N LEU A 63 29.94 10.25 -33.74
CA LEU A 63 29.87 10.80 -35.10
C LEU A 63 29.95 12.35 -35.14
N HIS A 64 29.96 13.00 -33.99
CA HIS A 64 30.11 14.46 -33.85
C HIS A 64 31.55 14.80 -33.44
N ASN A 65 32.16 15.76 -34.15
CA ASN A 65 33.53 16.22 -33.91
C ASN A 65 33.58 17.75 -33.78
N ASP A 66 32.65 18.31 -33.02
CA ASP A 66 32.67 19.73 -32.67
C ASP A 66 33.53 20.00 -31.42
N ASP A 67 33.87 21.27 -31.21
CA ASP A 67 34.66 21.76 -30.07
C ASP A 67 34.06 21.37 -28.71
N PHE A 68 32.73 21.21 -28.63
CA PHE A 68 32.06 20.81 -27.41
C PHE A 68 32.35 19.34 -27.07
N VAL A 69 32.27 18.43 -28.07
CA VAL A 69 32.61 17.01 -27.88
C VAL A 69 34.09 16.82 -27.55
N GLU A 70 35.00 17.56 -28.17
CA GLU A 70 36.44 17.49 -27.83
C GLU A 70 36.73 17.87 -26.39
N LYS A 71 36.10 18.95 -25.88
CA LYS A 71 36.23 19.34 -24.47
C LYS A 71 35.72 18.26 -23.51
N ILE A 72 34.66 17.54 -23.87
CA ILE A 72 34.17 16.40 -23.09
C ILE A 72 35.18 15.24 -23.11
N ARG A 73 35.82 14.96 -24.24
CA ARG A 73 36.90 13.95 -24.35
C ARG A 73 38.11 14.33 -23.51
N GLU A 74 38.46 15.61 -23.42
CA GLU A 74 39.52 16.10 -22.52
C GLU A 74 39.16 15.88 -21.05
N ILE A 75 37.92 16.21 -20.65
CA ILE A 75 37.42 15.96 -19.29
C ILE A 75 37.49 14.46 -18.95
N GLN A 76 37.06 13.59 -19.87
CA GLN A 76 37.14 12.13 -19.69
C GLN A 76 38.59 11.68 -19.43
N LYS A 77 39.56 12.14 -20.22
CA LYS A 77 40.98 11.82 -20.03
C LYS A 77 41.50 12.28 -18.67
N LEU A 78 41.12 13.47 -18.23
CA LEU A 78 41.50 14.00 -16.92
C LEU A 78 40.89 13.17 -15.78
N ILE A 79 39.62 12.76 -15.90
CA ILE A 79 38.96 11.87 -14.92
C ILE A 79 39.68 10.52 -14.85
N SER A 80 39.97 9.88 -15.99
CA SER A 80 40.72 8.61 -16.01
C SER A 80 42.16 8.73 -15.47
N ALA A 81 42.76 9.93 -15.55
CA ALA A 81 44.04 10.19 -14.91
C ALA A 81 43.89 10.35 -13.39
N TYR A 82 42.83 11.04 -12.93
CA TYR A 82 42.51 11.21 -11.52
C TYR A 82 42.18 9.89 -10.80
N GLU A 83 41.42 9.00 -11.45
CA GLU A 83 41.10 7.66 -10.92
C GLU A 83 42.34 6.82 -10.58
N LYS A 84 43.46 7.07 -11.26
CA LYS A 84 44.73 6.38 -11.04
C LYS A 84 45.59 7.03 -9.95
N THR A 85 45.13 8.12 -9.34
CA THR A 85 45.87 8.81 -8.29
C THR A 85 45.60 8.22 -6.92
N GLU A 86 46.63 8.18 -6.08
CA GLU A 86 46.48 7.85 -4.67
C GLU A 86 45.71 8.96 -3.93
N ILE A 87 44.89 8.53 -2.95
CA ILE A 87 44.13 9.44 -2.10
C ILE A 87 45.10 10.43 -1.42
N GLY A 88 44.84 11.73 -1.61
CA GLY A 88 45.67 12.82 -1.10
C GLY A 88 46.58 13.50 -2.14
N PHE A 89 46.81 12.87 -3.30
CA PHE A 89 47.71 13.42 -4.33
C PHE A 89 47.01 13.95 -5.59
N GLY A 90 45.69 13.76 -5.70
CA GLY A 90 44.89 14.16 -6.87
C GLY A 90 44.40 15.62 -6.87
N GLU A 91 44.73 16.47 -5.89
CA GLU A 91 44.10 17.80 -5.70
C GLU A 91 44.19 18.70 -6.95
N LYS A 92 45.36 18.74 -7.60
CA LYS A 92 45.56 19.56 -8.79
C LYS A 92 44.68 19.09 -9.95
N LEU A 93 44.71 17.78 -10.24
CA LEU A 93 43.89 17.18 -11.29
C LEU A 93 42.39 17.39 -11.03
N TYR A 94 41.95 17.23 -9.77
CA TYR A 94 40.56 17.51 -9.39
C TYR A 94 40.15 18.96 -9.72
N LYS A 95 40.97 19.95 -9.34
CA LYS A 95 40.71 21.36 -9.63
C LYS A 95 40.69 21.63 -11.13
N ASP A 96 41.59 21.00 -11.89
CA ASP A 96 41.64 21.12 -13.35
C ASP A 96 40.35 20.55 -13.97
N ILE A 97 39.89 19.36 -13.57
CA ILE A 97 38.63 18.77 -14.04
C ILE A 97 37.45 19.73 -13.76
N VAL A 98 37.35 20.22 -12.52
CA VAL A 98 36.30 21.16 -12.12
C VAL A 98 36.33 22.43 -12.97
N GLN A 99 37.51 22.97 -13.29
CA GLN A 99 37.64 24.14 -14.15
C GLN A 99 37.14 23.87 -15.57
N HIS A 100 37.52 22.74 -16.18
CA HIS A 100 37.09 22.37 -17.52
C HIS A 100 35.56 22.15 -17.57
N MET A 101 35.00 21.42 -16.60
CA MET A 101 33.55 21.21 -16.53
C MET A 101 32.78 22.52 -16.28
N LYS A 102 33.29 23.39 -15.40
CA LYS A 102 32.69 24.71 -15.10
C LYS A 102 32.70 25.65 -16.30
N ALA A 103 33.69 25.52 -17.19
CA ALA A 103 33.75 26.28 -18.43
C ALA A 103 32.65 25.86 -19.42
N LEU A 104 32.24 24.59 -19.42
CA LEU A 104 31.11 24.10 -20.22
C LEU A 104 29.76 24.45 -19.57
N PHE A 105 29.59 24.14 -18.28
CA PHE A 105 28.35 24.37 -17.57
C PHE A 105 28.59 24.65 -16.09
N LYS A 106 27.98 25.71 -15.55
CA LYS A 106 28.13 26.07 -14.13
C LYS A 106 27.15 25.28 -13.27
N CYS A 107 27.67 24.49 -12.34
CA CYS A 107 26.88 23.82 -11.30
C CYS A 107 27.59 23.85 -9.94
N LYS A 108 26.91 23.34 -8.90
CA LYS A 108 27.43 23.31 -7.53
C LYS A 108 28.50 22.22 -7.33
N ASN A 109 28.25 21.04 -7.89
CA ASN A 109 29.12 19.86 -7.78
C ASN A 109 29.30 19.25 -9.18
N TYR A 110 30.53 18.88 -9.52
CA TYR A 110 30.91 18.43 -10.87
C TYR A 110 31.15 16.93 -10.94
N LEU A 111 31.70 16.33 -9.88
CA LEU A 111 32.06 14.92 -9.82
C LEU A 111 31.32 14.22 -8.70
N GLN A 112 30.95 12.97 -8.96
CA GLN A 112 30.64 11.96 -7.96
C GLN A 112 31.84 11.02 -7.87
N ILE A 113 32.28 10.71 -6.65
CA ILE A 113 33.40 9.81 -6.39
C ILE A 113 32.89 8.75 -5.43
N ASP A 114 32.91 7.50 -5.87
CA ASP A 114 32.67 6.33 -5.03
C ASP A 114 34.02 5.64 -4.81
N THR A 115 34.35 5.32 -3.56
CA THR A 115 35.68 4.80 -3.19
C THR A 115 35.57 3.38 -2.66
N LYS A 116 36.39 2.49 -3.21
CA LYS A 116 36.58 1.13 -2.71
C LYS A 116 37.80 1.09 -1.79
N ILE A 117 37.68 0.37 -0.67
CA ILE A 117 38.81 0.04 0.20
C ILE A 117 39.13 -1.43 -0.01
N ASP A 118 40.34 -1.73 -0.49
CA ASP A 118 40.82 -3.10 -0.60
C ASP A 118 41.26 -3.62 0.78
N MET A 119 40.83 -4.83 1.10
CA MET A 119 41.17 -5.50 2.36
C MET A 119 42.04 -6.72 2.08
N ILE A 120 43.05 -6.96 2.93
CA ILE A 120 43.89 -8.16 2.86
C ILE A 120 43.03 -9.42 3.11
N ASN A 121 42.15 -9.36 4.10
CA ASN A 121 41.16 -10.38 4.42
C ASN A 121 39.81 -9.72 4.64
N ASN A 122 38.81 -10.09 3.84
CA ASN A 122 37.44 -9.59 3.95
C ASN A 122 36.49 -10.73 4.33
N GLN A 123 36.68 -11.30 5.52
CA GLN A 123 35.90 -12.43 6.02
C GLN A 123 35.47 -12.17 7.46
N LEU A 124 34.22 -12.54 7.76
CA LEU A 124 33.63 -12.44 9.09
C LEU A 124 33.11 -13.81 9.52
N HIS A 125 33.03 -14.06 10.83
CA HIS A 125 32.44 -15.29 11.35
C HIS A 125 30.94 -15.32 11.04
N GLN A 126 30.42 -16.49 10.65
CA GLN A 126 29.03 -16.66 10.24
C GLN A 126 28.02 -16.24 11.33
N ASP A 127 28.40 -16.38 12.60
CA ASP A 127 27.55 -15.99 13.74
C ASP A 127 27.18 -14.51 13.73
N ILE A 128 28.00 -13.63 13.15
CA ILE A 128 27.67 -12.20 13.02
C ILE A 128 26.43 -12.03 12.14
N ALA A 129 26.38 -12.71 10.99
CA ALA A 129 25.22 -12.68 10.10
C ALA A 129 23.98 -13.33 10.77
N THR A 130 24.18 -14.42 11.51
CA THR A 130 23.10 -15.07 12.28
C THR A 130 22.51 -14.12 13.32
N ASN A 131 23.34 -13.44 14.10
CA ASN A 131 22.92 -12.49 15.13
C ASN A 131 22.20 -11.27 14.53
N ILE A 132 22.64 -10.78 13.37
CA ILE A 132 21.95 -9.69 12.65
C ILE A 132 20.58 -10.15 12.14
N SER A 133 20.49 -11.36 11.61
CA SER A 133 19.22 -11.95 11.16
C SER A 133 18.23 -12.13 12.32
N GLU A 134 18.68 -12.63 13.48
CA GLU A 134 17.86 -12.72 14.70
C GLU A 134 17.38 -11.34 15.17
N ALA A 135 18.27 -10.33 15.15
CA ALA A 135 17.92 -8.97 15.51
C ALA A 135 16.87 -8.36 14.56
N ALA A 136 16.99 -8.62 13.25
CA ALA A 136 16.00 -8.17 12.26
C ALA A 136 14.63 -8.84 12.49
N TYR A 137 14.60 -10.12 12.83
CA TYR A 137 13.35 -10.81 13.19
C TYR A 137 12.74 -10.25 14.48
N LEU A 138 13.54 -10.00 15.51
CA LEU A 138 13.07 -9.37 16.74
C LEU A 138 12.53 -7.95 16.49
N LEU A 139 13.20 -7.16 15.64
CA LEU A 139 12.72 -5.86 15.23
C LEU A 139 11.41 -5.96 14.45
N TRP A 140 11.24 -6.97 13.59
CA TRP A 140 9.96 -7.23 12.93
C TRP A 140 8.84 -7.50 13.92
N LEU A 141 9.07 -8.34 14.94
CA LEU A 141 8.07 -8.59 16.00
C LEU A 141 7.69 -7.30 16.74
N LEU A 142 8.69 -6.46 17.03
CA LEU A 142 8.52 -5.18 17.74
C LEU A 142 8.04 -4.03 16.84
N SER A 143 8.00 -4.23 15.52
CA SER A 143 7.48 -3.24 14.58
C SER A 143 5.96 -3.11 14.72
N ARG A 144 5.42 -1.97 14.30
CA ARG A 144 3.97 -1.72 14.35
C ARG A 144 3.21 -2.86 13.67
N ASN A 145 2.08 -3.27 14.25
CA ASN A 145 1.18 -4.27 13.68
C ASN A 145 0.36 -3.69 12.51
N ASN A 146 1.05 -3.02 11.58
CA ASN A 146 0.48 -2.48 10.37
C ASN A 146 1.03 -3.25 9.15
N ILE A 147 0.12 -3.78 8.35
CA ILE A 147 0.43 -4.41 7.05
C ILE A 147 0.21 -3.36 5.97
N GLY A 148 1.21 -3.15 5.11
CA GLY A 148 1.19 -2.15 4.06
C GLY A 148 1.22 -0.70 4.57
N PHE A 149 1.00 0.25 3.67
CA PHE A 149 0.98 1.68 3.96
C PHE A 149 -0.42 2.14 4.36
N THR A 150 -0.51 3.03 5.36
CA THR A 150 -1.81 3.48 5.89
C THR A 150 -2.62 4.27 4.85
N ASP A 151 -1.98 5.17 4.10
CA ASP A 151 -2.64 5.94 3.04
C ASP A 151 -3.23 5.02 1.95
N LEU A 152 -2.54 3.90 1.68
CA LEU A 152 -2.97 2.92 0.69
C LEU A 152 -4.25 2.18 1.10
N LYS A 153 -4.49 1.98 2.41
CA LYS A 153 -5.76 1.42 2.89
C LYS A 153 -6.95 2.33 2.60
N VAL A 154 -6.74 3.66 2.68
CA VAL A 154 -7.77 4.63 2.29
C VAL A 154 -8.04 4.57 0.80
N LEU A 155 -6.98 4.46 -0.02
CA LEU A 155 -7.12 4.26 -1.46
C LEU A 155 -7.83 2.95 -1.78
N HIS A 156 -7.48 1.86 -1.10
CA HIS A 156 -8.10 0.54 -1.27
C HIS A 156 -9.61 0.59 -1.04
N ASN A 157 -10.06 1.21 0.05
CA ASN A 157 -11.50 1.38 0.32
C ASN A 157 -12.20 2.19 -0.79
N ARG A 158 -11.59 3.30 -1.23
CA ARG A 158 -12.15 4.13 -2.31
C ARG A 158 -12.16 3.41 -3.65
N PHE A 159 -11.13 2.59 -3.91
CA PHE A 159 -11.06 1.76 -5.11
C PHE A 159 -12.20 0.75 -5.11
N ILE A 160 -12.43 0.05 -3.99
CA ILE A 160 -13.57 -0.88 -3.87
C ILE A 160 -14.90 -0.14 -4.06
N GLU A 161 -15.06 1.03 -3.44
CA GLU A 161 -16.28 1.83 -3.56
C GLU A 161 -16.59 2.22 -5.01
N LYS A 162 -15.56 2.56 -5.80
CA LYS A 162 -15.73 3.03 -7.18
C LYS A 162 -15.72 1.91 -8.22
N TYR A 163 -14.85 0.91 -8.06
CA TYR A 163 -14.55 -0.09 -9.08
C TYR A 163 -14.89 -1.53 -8.66
N GLY A 164 -15.09 -1.79 -7.37
CA GLY A 164 -15.34 -3.14 -6.84
C GLY A 164 -14.10 -4.04 -6.86
N PHE A 165 -14.32 -5.36 -6.78
CA PHE A 165 -13.25 -6.38 -6.86
C PHE A 165 -13.15 -7.00 -8.26
N GLU A 166 -14.12 -6.70 -9.12
CA GLU A 166 -14.37 -7.35 -10.40
C GLU A 166 -13.75 -6.57 -11.57
N GLN A 167 -13.15 -5.41 -11.30
CA GLN A 167 -12.55 -4.56 -12.32
C GLN A 167 -11.03 -4.47 -12.17
N LEU A 168 -10.37 -4.47 -13.31
CA LEU A 168 -8.97 -4.08 -13.47
C LEU A 168 -8.93 -2.71 -14.12
N VAL A 169 -8.40 -1.72 -13.40
CA VAL A 169 -8.33 -0.33 -13.85
C VAL A 169 -6.91 -0.02 -14.28
N ASN A 170 -6.71 0.53 -15.48
CA ASN A 170 -5.37 0.92 -15.92
C ASN A 170 -4.79 1.97 -14.94
N VAL A 171 -3.52 1.85 -14.59
CA VAL A 171 -2.90 2.73 -13.61
C VAL A 171 -2.94 4.21 -14.01
N LYS A 172 -2.92 4.52 -15.32
CA LYS A 172 -3.06 5.89 -15.83
C LYS A 172 -4.46 6.44 -15.59
N ASP A 173 -5.48 5.62 -15.81
CA ASP A 173 -6.88 6.01 -15.58
C ASP A 173 -7.13 6.20 -14.09
N LEU A 174 -6.53 5.36 -13.24
CA LEU A 174 -6.60 5.50 -11.79
C LEU A 174 -5.96 6.82 -11.31
N LEU A 175 -4.85 7.24 -11.92
CA LEU A 175 -4.13 8.48 -11.60
C LEU A 175 -4.70 9.72 -12.30
N SER A 176 -5.66 9.58 -13.20
CA SER A 176 -6.32 10.68 -13.90
C SER A 176 -7.13 11.53 -12.93
N ASP A 177 -7.01 12.86 -13.01
CA ASP A 177 -7.85 13.80 -12.27
C ASP A 177 -9.30 13.82 -12.79
N ILE A 178 -9.54 13.31 -14.01
CA ILE A 178 -10.86 13.32 -14.66
C ILE A 178 -11.61 12.03 -14.39
N THR A 179 -10.96 10.89 -14.62
CA THR A 179 -11.60 9.57 -14.60
C THR A 179 -11.26 8.76 -13.36
N GLY A 180 -10.21 9.14 -12.63
CA GLY A 180 -9.63 8.38 -11.51
C GLY A 180 -9.77 9.05 -10.16
N PHE A 181 -8.69 8.96 -9.38
CA PHE A 181 -8.53 9.62 -8.08
C PHE A 181 -7.55 10.80 -8.13
N GLY A 182 -6.78 10.95 -9.20
CA GLY A 182 -5.96 12.14 -9.39
C GLY A 182 -4.98 12.44 -8.24
N THR A 183 -4.82 13.71 -7.92
CA THR A 183 -4.00 14.16 -6.78
C THR A 183 -4.52 13.69 -5.42
N SER A 184 -5.78 13.26 -5.31
CA SER A 184 -6.37 12.78 -4.05
C SER A 184 -5.98 11.35 -3.69
N ILE A 185 -5.14 10.69 -4.50
CA ILE A 185 -4.71 9.31 -4.27
C ILE A 185 -3.97 9.14 -2.93
N TYR A 186 -3.27 10.19 -2.48
CA TYR A 186 -2.62 10.25 -1.17
C TYR A 186 -3.33 11.27 -0.30
N ASN A 187 -3.85 10.81 0.83
CA ASN A 187 -4.43 11.66 1.87
C ASN A 187 -3.53 11.59 3.11
N GLU A 188 -3.42 12.68 3.87
CA GLU A 188 -2.68 12.65 5.14
C GLU A 188 -3.42 11.78 6.16
N VAL A 189 -2.87 10.60 6.46
CA VAL A 189 -3.36 9.76 7.56
C VAL A 189 -2.37 9.76 8.71
N LYS A 190 -2.85 9.97 9.93
CA LYS A 190 -2.03 9.73 11.12
C LYS A 190 -1.84 8.22 11.28
N GLY A 191 -0.65 7.74 10.96
CA GLY A 191 -0.30 6.34 11.16
C GLY A 191 -0.28 5.96 12.65
N ASP A 192 -0.54 4.68 12.91
CA ASP A 192 -0.44 4.11 14.25
C ASP A 192 0.97 4.25 14.81
N LYS A 193 1.04 4.33 16.14
CA LYS A 193 2.27 4.52 16.90
C LYS A 193 2.59 3.26 17.69
N ASN A 194 3.86 2.87 17.68
CA ASN A 194 4.31 1.75 18.51
C ASN A 194 4.16 2.07 20.00
N ASN A 195 3.60 1.09 20.74
CA ASN A 195 3.29 1.20 22.15
C ASN A 195 3.42 -0.18 22.83
N ILE A 196 4.64 -0.54 23.24
CA ILE A 196 5.00 -1.89 23.67
C ILE A 196 5.09 -1.93 25.20
N VAL A 197 4.07 -2.49 25.86
CA VAL A 197 3.91 -2.48 27.33
C VAL A 197 5.12 -3.07 28.05
N MET A 198 5.62 -4.22 27.59
CA MET A 198 6.79 -4.90 28.16
C MET A 198 8.05 -4.03 28.12
N LEU A 199 8.30 -3.28 27.03
CA LEU A 199 9.42 -2.37 26.94
C LEU A 199 9.32 -1.21 27.95
N LYS A 200 8.11 -0.70 28.21
CA LYS A 200 7.91 0.37 29.21
C LYS A 200 8.22 -0.09 30.63
N GLN A 201 7.85 -1.31 30.98
CA GLN A 201 8.17 -1.88 32.29
C GLN A 201 9.68 -2.04 32.46
N LYS A 202 10.36 -2.57 31.44
CA LYS A 202 11.83 -2.67 31.46
C LYS A 202 12.52 -1.31 31.44
N PHE A 203 11.97 -0.33 30.73
CA PHE A 203 12.47 1.06 30.74
C PHE A 203 12.41 1.66 32.15
N LEU A 204 11.30 1.49 32.87
CA LEU A 204 11.20 1.96 34.25
C LEU A 204 12.22 1.28 35.18
N HIS A 205 12.44 -0.02 35.01
CA HIS A 205 13.45 -0.77 35.77
C HIS A 205 14.87 -0.27 35.47
N ALA A 206 15.20 -0.10 34.19
CA ALA A 206 16.48 0.43 33.72
C ALA A 206 16.78 1.81 34.32
N LEU A 207 15.78 2.73 34.32
CA LEU A 207 15.93 4.04 34.93
C LEU A 207 16.18 3.99 36.44
N ARG A 208 15.51 3.09 37.18
CA ARG A 208 15.67 2.97 38.64
C ARG A 208 17.04 2.43 39.04
N ASN A 209 17.65 1.61 38.20
CA ASN A 209 18.89 0.91 38.50
C ASN A 209 20.11 1.46 37.74
N ASN A 210 19.93 2.49 36.91
CA ASN A 210 20.96 3.02 36.01
C ASN A 210 21.57 1.92 35.11
N ASP A 211 20.68 1.10 34.55
CA ASP A 211 21.02 -0.10 33.77
C ASP A 211 20.46 0.00 32.33
N GLU A 212 20.76 -0.98 31.49
CA GLU A 212 20.23 -1.12 30.14
C GLU A 212 18.91 -1.93 30.09
N ILE A 213 18.19 -1.84 28.97
CA ILE A 213 17.04 -2.70 28.69
C ILE A 213 17.56 -3.96 27.99
N VAL A 214 17.56 -5.07 28.72
CA VAL A 214 17.88 -6.39 28.17
C VAL A 214 16.60 -7.12 27.77
N ILE A 215 16.50 -7.45 26.48
CA ILE A 215 15.53 -8.41 25.94
C ILE A 215 16.17 -9.80 26.08
N ASN A 216 15.47 -10.71 26.76
CA ASN A 216 15.92 -12.09 26.96
C ASN A 216 15.01 -13.08 26.19
N GLU A 217 15.39 -14.35 26.17
CA GLU A 217 14.66 -15.39 25.43
C GLU A 217 13.19 -15.52 25.84
N LYS A 218 12.84 -15.33 27.12
CA LYS A 218 11.43 -15.36 27.56
C LYS A 218 10.62 -14.19 26.99
N ASP A 219 11.25 -13.02 26.87
CA ASP A 219 10.62 -11.86 26.23
C ASP A 219 10.38 -12.14 24.74
N VAL A 220 11.34 -12.78 24.06
CA VAL A 220 11.21 -13.18 22.64
C VAL A 220 10.10 -14.21 22.46
N GLU A 221 10.04 -15.25 23.32
CA GLU A 221 8.96 -16.24 23.32
C GLU A 221 7.58 -15.58 23.51
N SER A 222 7.45 -14.63 24.45
CA SER A 222 6.20 -13.86 24.63
C SER A 222 5.85 -13.09 23.37
N LEU A 223 6.81 -12.37 22.76
CA LEU A 223 6.57 -11.60 21.54
C LEU A 223 6.13 -12.49 20.37
N ILE A 224 6.67 -13.71 20.26
CA ILE A 224 6.24 -14.67 19.24
C ILE A 224 4.81 -15.15 19.51
N ASN A 225 4.48 -15.47 20.77
CA ASN A 225 3.16 -15.97 21.15
C ASN A 225 2.07 -14.89 21.05
N ASP A 226 2.41 -13.64 21.33
CA ASP A 226 1.52 -12.48 21.28
C ASP A 226 1.42 -11.87 19.87
N ASN A 227 2.22 -12.34 18.90
CA ASN A 227 2.21 -11.81 17.54
C ASN A 227 1.01 -12.32 16.75
N GLU A 228 0.01 -11.46 16.56
CA GLU A 228 -1.21 -11.75 15.79
C GLU A 228 -0.98 -11.78 14.27
N ILE A 229 0.15 -11.24 13.78
CA ILE A 229 0.42 -11.14 12.35
C ILE A 229 1.14 -12.39 11.85
N ASN A 230 0.49 -13.08 10.89
CA ASN A 230 1.07 -14.24 10.24
C ASN A 230 2.43 -13.91 9.58
N ASN A 231 3.41 -14.80 9.73
CA ASN A 231 4.74 -14.71 9.12
C ASN A 231 4.71 -14.55 7.58
N TYR A 232 3.60 -14.87 6.91
CA TYR A 232 3.35 -14.51 5.51
C TYR A 232 3.61 -13.02 5.24
N HIS A 233 3.25 -12.14 6.17
CA HIS A 233 3.41 -10.69 6.02
C HIS A 233 4.83 -10.19 6.31
N ALA A 234 5.77 -11.05 6.73
CA ALA A 234 7.17 -10.67 6.85
C ALA A 234 7.77 -10.34 5.47
N PRO A 235 8.65 -9.32 5.35
CA PRO A 235 9.28 -8.98 4.07
C PRO A 235 10.02 -10.18 3.49
N MET A 236 10.03 -10.29 2.17
CA MET A 236 10.73 -11.38 1.49
C MET A 236 12.25 -11.29 1.65
N SER A 237 12.76 -10.05 1.62
CA SER A 237 14.18 -9.77 1.80
C SER A 237 14.39 -8.36 2.33
N ALA A 238 15.59 -8.09 2.82
CA ALA A 238 16.03 -6.76 3.22
C ALA A 238 17.57 -6.71 3.28
N ASP A 239 18.16 -5.52 3.16
CA ASP A 239 19.54 -5.27 3.56
C ASP A 239 19.54 -4.70 4.99
N VAL A 240 20.13 -5.39 5.96
CA VAL A 240 20.24 -4.91 7.36
C VAL A 240 21.55 -4.17 7.57
N TYR A 241 21.48 -2.98 8.17
CA TYR A 241 22.66 -2.15 8.45
C TYR A 241 23.11 -2.32 9.91
N ALA A 242 24.38 -2.67 10.12
CA ALA A 242 24.95 -2.80 11.45
C ALA A 242 26.40 -2.31 11.52
N GLU A 243 26.76 -1.66 12.61
CA GLU A 243 28.17 -1.40 12.94
C GLU A 243 28.75 -2.58 13.73
N ILE A 244 30.02 -2.91 13.47
CA ILE A 244 30.77 -3.93 14.22
C ILE A 244 31.87 -3.29 15.04
N TYR A 245 31.91 -3.64 16.32
CA TYR A 245 32.99 -3.30 17.24
C TYR A 245 33.65 -4.58 17.75
N LEU A 246 34.93 -4.76 17.47
CA LEU A 246 35.72 -5.91 17.91
C LEU A 246 36.33 -5.63 19.28
N GLY A 247 36.34 -6.62 20.18
CA GLY A 247 36.82 -6.44 21.55
C GLY A 247 36.12 -7.37 22.53
N ARG A 248 36.54 -7.40 23.79
CA ARG A 248 35.86 -8.23 24.80
C ARG A 248 34.67 -7.48 25.37
N PHE A 249 33.47 -7.91 25.00
CA PHE A 249 32.20 -7.35 25.47
C PHE A 249 31.44 -8.37 26.33
N TYR A 250 30.87 -7.91 27.45
CA TYR A 250 30.06 -8.72 28.38
C TYR A 250 30.69 -10.07 28.79
N ASN A 251 32.02 -10.13 28.90
CA ASN A 251 32.83 -11.29 29.30
C ASN A 251 32.74 -12.56 28.44
N GLN A 252 31.84 -12.62 27.46
CA GLN A 252 31.57 -13.82 26.67
C GLN A 252 31.55 -13.58 25.15
N TYR A 253 31.58 -12.33 24.69
CA TYR A 253 31.55 -11.97 23.27
C TYR A 253 32.83 -11.25 22.86
N ASN A 254 33.33 -11.57 21.67
CA ASN A 254 34.53 -10.94 21.09
C ASN A 254 34.16 -9.79 20.14
N GLU A 255 32.87 -9.50 20.03
CA GLU A 255 32.32 -8.51 19.14
C GLU A 255 30.98 -7.98 19.68
N LEU A 256 30.70 -6.73 19.36
CA LEU A 256 29.45 -6.05 19.59
C LEU A 256 28.88 -5.60 18.25
N ILE A 257 27.60 -5.90 18.03
CA ILE A 257 26.87 -5.55 16.80
C ILE A 257 25.90 -4.44 17.17
N VAL A 258 25.89 -3.32 16.43
CA VAL A 258 24.99 -2.19 16.70
C VAL A 258 24.12 -1.93 15.48
N ILE A 259 22.82 -2.20 15.60
CA ILE A 259 21.88 -1.99 14.50
C ILE A 259 21.73 -0.49 14.21
N SER A 260 21.82 -0.13 12.94
CA SER A 260 21.67 1.25 12.50
C SER A 260 20.24 1.76 12.77
N PRO A 261 20.05 3.04 13.14
CA PRO A 261 18.72 3.65 13.21
C PRO A 261 17.96 3.72 11.88
N LEU A 262 18.64 3.55 10.74
CA LEU A 262 17.99 3.35 9.43
C LEU A 262 17.47 1.91 9.27
N THR A 263 18.06 0.98 10.02
CA THR A 263 17.67 -0.42 10.24
C THR A 263 17.74 -1.31 9.00
N VAL A 264 16.89 -1.09 8.00
CA VAL A 264 16.84 -1.93 6.80
C VAL A 264 16.51 -1.17 5.52
N SER A 265 16.95 -1.71 4.39
CA SER A 265 16.33 -1.46 3.08
C SER A 265 15.00 -2.24 2.94
N LEU A 266 14.25 -1.97 1.87
CA LEU A 266 12.97 -2.63 1.60
C LEU A 266 13.12 -3.93 0.80
N ASN A 267 14.28 -4.14 0.19
CA ASN A 267 14.60 -5.31 -0.62
C ASN A 267 16.12 -5.48 -0.72
N VAL A 268 16.56 -6.72 -0.91
CA VAL A 268 17.98 -7.06 -1.01
C VAL A 268 18.66 -6.46 -2.24
N GLY A 269 19.85 -5.93 -2.04
CA GLY A 269 20.67 -5.33 -3.10
C GLY A 269 20.33 -3.89 -3.43
N ALA A 270 19.31 -3.31 -2.80
CA ALA A 270 19.01 -1.89 -2.93
C ALA A 270 20.19 -1.01 -2.49
N THR A 271 20.93 -1.43 -1.47
CA THR A 271 22.11 -0.71 -0.98
C THR A 271 23.28 -0.83 -1.96
N PHE A 272 23.45 -2.00 -2.58
CA PHE A 272 24.60 -2.29 -3.42
C PHE A 272 24.53 -1.62 -4.78
N GLY A 273 23.33 -1.34 -5.32
CA GLY A 273 23.14 -0.90 -6.71
C GLY A 273 24.09 0.20 -7.18
N ARG A 274 24.25 1.28 -6.39
CA ARG A 274 25.18 2.38 -6.71
C ARG A 274 26.65 1.93 -6.80
N PHE A 275 27.02 0.92 -6.02
CA PHE A 275 28.38 0.41 -5.88
C PHE A 275 28.67 -0.82 -6.73
N HIS A 276 27.74 -1.32 -7.54
CA HIS A 276 27.95 -2.51 -8.37
C HIS A 276 29.21 -2.40 -9.24
N HIS A 277 29.52 -1.21 -9.75
CA HIS A 277 30.71 -0.94 -10.56
C HIS A 277 32.05 -1.09 -9.80
N LEU A 278 32.03 -1.13 -8.47
CA LEU A 278 33.21 -1.34 -7.61
C LEU A 278 33.36 -2.81 -7.14
N ILE A 279 32.30 -3.61 -7.27
CA ILE A 279 32.30 -5.02 -6.91
C ILE A 279 32.91 -5.80 -8.09
N ASP A 280 33.81 -6.74 -7.80
CA ASP A 280 34.36 -7.59 -8.86
C ASP A 280 33.28 -8.45 -9.50
N THR A 281 33.46 -8.74 -10.79
CA THR A 281 32.46 -9.42 -11.62
C THR A 281 32.02 -10.78 -11.06
N GLU A 282 32.93 -11.53 -10.47
CA GLU A 282 32.65 -12.86 -9.90
C GLU A 282 31.75 -12.75 -8.66
N THR A 283 32.09 -11.87 -7.73
CA THR A 283 31.29 -11.60 -6.53
C THR A 283 29.92 -11.06 -6.88
N LEU A 284 29.85 -10.09 -7.82
CA LEU A 284 28.58 -9.53 -8.26
C LEU A 284 27.68 -10.60 -8.91
N ALA A 285 28.25 -11.45 -9.79
CA ALA A 285 27.51 -12.53 -10.42
C ALA A 285 26.98 -13.54 -9.39
N LYS A 286 27.76 -13.84 -8.33
CA LYS A 286 27.33 -14.71 -7.24
C LYS A 286 26.15 -14.11 -6.47
N LEU A 287 26.22 -12.82 -6.12
CA LEU A 287 25.14 -12.11 -5.42
C LEU A 287 23.85 -12.08 -6.23
N GLU A 288 23.92 -11.72 -7.51
CA GLU A 288 22.75 -11.67 -8.39
C GLU A 288 22.18 -13.08 -8.65
N HIS A 289 23.02 -14.11 -8.74
CA HIS A 289 22.58 -15.49 -8.88
C HIS A 289 21.83 -15.98 -7.62
N GLU A 290 22.37 -15.74 -6.42
CA GLU A 290 21.71 -16.08 -5.14
C GLU A 290 20.35 -15.38 -5.02
N LYS A 291 20.33 -14.07 -5.32
CA LYS A 291 19.10 -13.27 -5.37
C LYS A 291 18.09 -13.87 -6.36
N GLY A 292 18.52 -14.15 -7.59
CA GLY A 292 17.68 -14.71 -8.64
C GLY A 292 17.06 -16.05 -8.26
N GLN A 293 17.83 -16.98 -7.68
CA GLN A 293 17.33 -18.27 -7.22
C GLN A 293 16.24 -18.13 -6.15
N TYR A 294 16.44 -17.23 -5.19
CA TYR A 294 15.47 -17.00 -4.13
C TYR A 294 14.14 -16.43 -4.66
N PHE A 295 14.21 -15.41 -5.51
CA PHE A 295 13.02 -14.76 -6.06
C PHE A 295 12.31 -15.64 -7.08
N GLN A 296 13.02 -16.44 -7.89
CA GLN A 296 12.39 -17.35 -8.85
C GLN A 296 11.46 -18.36 -8.17
N LYS A 297 11.89 -18.91 -7.01
CA LYS A 297 11.04 -19.80 -6.20
C LYS A 297 9.78 -19.07 -5.72
N SER A 298 9.96 -17.85 -5.21
CA SER A 298 8.85 -17.05 -4.67
C SER A 298 7.86 -16.59 -5.74
N MET A 299 8.36 -16.23 -6.93
CA MET A 299 7.57 -15.90 -8.12
C MET A 299 6.64 -17.05 -8.50
N HIS A 300 7.16 -18.28 -8.47
CA HIS A 300 6.40 -19.49 -8.78
C HIS A 300 5.31 -19.77 -7.74
N ASP A 301 5.66 -19.74 -6.45
CA ASP A 301 4.73 -20.03 -5.35
C ASP A 301 3.53 -19.05 -5.36
N ASP A 302 3.76 -17.76 -5.58
CA ASP A 302 2.74 -16.70 -5.49
C ASP A 302 2.13 -16.27 -6.85
N ASN A 303 2.53 -16.91 -7.95
CA ASN A 303 2.17 -16.55 -9.33
C ASN A 303 2.35 -15.04 -9.61
N VAL A 304 3.55 -14.53 -9.33
CA VAL A 304 3.95 -13.13 -9.55
C VAL A 304 5.18 -13.04 -10.44
N GLU A 305 5.36 -11.87 -11.06
CA GLU A 305 6.58 -11.48 -11.75
C GLU A 305 7.18 -10.25 -11.06
N PHE A 306 8.50 -10.25 -10.79
CA PHE A 306 9.18 -9.05 -10.31
C PHE A 306 9.70 -8.24 -11.48
N VAL A 307 9.56 -6.92 -11.38
CA VAL A 307 9.91 -5.97 -12.44
C VAL A 307 10.79 -4.88 -11.82
N SER A 308 11.96 -4.64 -12.42
CA SER A 308 12.79 -3.50 -12.05
C SER A 308 12.10 -2.21 -12.45
N ILE A 309 11.91 -1.26 -11.52
CA ILE A 309 11.36 0.06 -11.84
C ILE A 309 12.40 1.16 -11.68
N ASN A 310 12.60 1.88 -12.78
CA ASN A 310 13.55 2.98 -12.88
C ASN A 310 12.75 4.26 -13.15
N ASN A 311 12.93 5.30 -12.33
CA ASN A 311 12.29 6.60 -12.53
C ASN A 311 13.32 7.69 -12.47
N VAL A 312 13.32 8.54 -13.49
CA VAL A 312 14.12 9.75 -13.48
C VAL A 312 13.56 10.70 -12.40
N PRO A 313 14.40 11.18 -11.48
CA PRO A 313 13.92 11.99 -10.38
C PRO A 313 13.55 13.38 -10.87
N LYS A 314 12.57 14.00 -10.23
CA LYS A 314 12.20 15.40 -10.47
C LYS A 314 13.39 16.37 -10.30
N TYR A 315 14.30 16.07 -9.38
CA TYR A 315 15.47 16.91 -9.09
C TYR A 315 16.76 16.22 -9.56
N PRO A 316 17.51 16.81 -10.50
CA PRO A 316 18.71 16.18 -11.06
C PRO A 316 19.77 15.78 -10.04
N ARG A 317 19.89 16.51 -8.92
CA ARG A 317 20.84 16.18 -7.84
C ARG A 317 20.65 14.77 -7.25
N ASN A 318 19.44 14.22 -7.36
CA ASN A 318 19.09 12.91 -6.82
C ASN A 318 19.50 11.78 -7.77
N HIS A 319 19.87 12.09 -9.02
CA HIS A 319 20.34 11.09 -9.98
C HIS A 319 21.56 10.32 -9.48
N ASN A 320 22.43 11.00 -8.71
CA ASN A 320 23.66 10.44 -8.14
C ASN A 320 23.44 9.27 -7.15
N VAL A 321 22.20 9.06 -6.69
CA VAL A 321 21.86 7.96 -5.79
C VAL A 321 20.93 6.92 -6.43
N LEU A 322 20.64 7.06 -7.73
CA LEU A 322 19.71 6.20 -8.46
C LEU A 322 20.38 5.20 -9.39
N THR A 323 21.67 5.38 -9.70
CA THR A 323 22.45 4.42 -10.48
C THR A 323 22.31 3.04 -9.88
N ASN A 324 21.91 2.07 -10.70
CA ASN A 324 21.58 0.72 -10.26
C ASN A 324 21.92 -0.31 -11.35
N HIS A 325 21.43 -1.53 -11.15
CA HIS A 325 21.45 -2.61 -12.12
C HIS A 325 20.07 -3.28 -12.13
N ASP A 326 19.62 -3.80 -13.26
CA ASP A 326 18.38 -4.55 -13.34
C ASP A 326 18.59 -6.01 -12.93
N SER A 327 18.06 -6.42 -11.78
CA SER A 327 18.17 -7.81 -11.28
C SER A 327 17.16 -8.77 -11.90
N TYR A 328 16.20 -8.29 -12.71
CA TYR A 328 15.06 -9.07 -13.21
C TYR A 328 15.01 -9.07 -14.75
N GLU A 329 14.30 -10.05 -15.32
CA GLU A 329 14.16 -10.14 -16.77
C GLU A 329 13.36 -8.98 -17.38
N TYR A 330 12.43 -8.42 -16.59
CA TYR A 330 11.56 -7.31 -16.97
C TYR A 330 11.95 -6.02 -16.25
N SER A 331 11.92 -4.91 -16.97
CA SER A 331 12.02 -3.56 -16.39
C SER A 331 10.88 -2.65 -16.85
N MET A 332 10.71 -1.54 -16.14
CA MET A 332 9.88 -0.41 -16.53
C MET A 332 10.69 0.88 -16.31
N ASN A 333 10.98 1.59 -17.40
CA ASN A 333 11.75 2.83 -17.36
C ASN A 333 10.84 4.06 -17.53
N LEU A 334 10.70 4.84 -16.47
CA LEU A 334 9.92 6.07 -16.44
C LEU A 334 10.83 7.28 -16.67
N GLY A 335 10.78 7.84 -17.87
CA GLY A 335 11.48 9.08 -18.23
C GLY A 335 12.95 8.91 -18.64
N SER A 336 13.45 7.68 -18.78
CA SER A 336 14.81 7.37 -19.27
C SER A 336 14.78 6.50 -20.53
N SER A 337 15.95 6.36 -21.15
CA SER A 337 16.19 5.36 -22.18
C SER A 337 16.03 3.94 -21.61
N TYR A 338 15.83 2.98 -22.52
CA TYR A 338 15.85 1.54 -22.23
C TYR A 338 17.10 1.16 -21.43
N SER A 339 16.89 0.34 -20.41
CA SER A 339 17.94 -0.29 -19.62
C SER A 339 18.41 -1.61 -20.26
N ASP A 340 19.36 -2.29 -19.61
CA ASP A 340 19.96 -3.54 -20.10
C ASP A 340 19.10 -4.79 -19.83
N SER A 341 17.92 -4.64 -19.22
CA SER A 341 16.96 -5.74 -19.02
C SER A 341 16.55 -6.41 -20.34
N LYS A 342 16.16 -7.69 -20.28
CA LYS A 342 15.77 -8.44 -21.49
C LYS A 342 14.48 -7.89 -22.11
N TYR A 343 13.52 -7.47 -21.28
CA TYR A 343 12.20 -7.03 -21.72
C TYR A 343 11.76 -5.78 -20.98
N GLU A 344 11.09 -4.86 -21.69
CA GLU A 344 10.47 -3.69 -21.07
C GLU A 344 8.94 -3.85 -21.03
N LEU A 345 8.34 -3.55 -19.89
CA LEU A 345 6.89 -3.45 -19.73
C LEU A 345 6.43 -2.02 -19.97
N ASN A 346 5.36 -1.89 -20.75
CA ASN A 346 4.70 -0.62 -20.98
C ASN A 346 3.72 -0.31 -19.84
N LEU A 347 3.64 0.95 -19.43
CA LEU A 347 2.67 1.45 -18.45
C LEU A 347 1.21 1.15 -18.87
N ASP A 348 0.93 1.16 -20.16
CA ASP A 348 -0.39 0.85 -20.75
C ASP A 348 -0.87 -0.58 -20.42
N ASP A 349 0.07 -1.46 -20.06
CA ASP A 349 -0.20 -2.85 -19.72
C ASP A 349 -0.43 -3.06 -18.21
N ILE A 350 -0.22 -2.04 -17.38
CA ILE A 350 -0.30 -2.17 -15.92
C ILE A 350 -1.67 -1.74 -15.41
N TYR A 351 -2.32 -2.69 -14.73
CA TYR A 351 -3.64 -2.51 -14.14
C TYR A 351 -3.58 -2.69 -12.63
N VAL A 352 -4.46 -2.00 -11.93
CA VAL A 352 -4.72 -2.14 -10.50
C VAL A 352 -6.03 -2.90 -10.31
N GLY A 353 -6.01 -3.89 -9.43
CA GLY A 353 -7.21 -4.58 -8.94
C GLY A 353 -7.27 -4.59 -7.42
N ALA A 354 -8.38 -5.08 -6.86
CA ALA A 354 -8.59 -5.16 -5.43
C ALA A 354 -9.03 -6.56 -4.98
N THR A 355 -8.59 -6.93 -3.79
CA THR A 355 -9.16 -8.02 -2.99
C THR A 355 -9.81 -7.43 -1.74
N PHE A 356 -10.45 -8.24 -0.89
CA PHE A 356 -11.00 -7.75 0.39
C PHE A 356 -9.97 -7.07 1.31
N ASN A 357 -8.68 -7.38 1.16
CA ASN A 357 -7.65 -6.96 2.12
C ASN A 357 -6.59 -6.02 1.54
N LYS A 358 -6.49 -5.90 0.21
CA LYS A 358 -5.42 -5.16 -0.46
C LYS A 358 -5.71 -4.87 -1.93
N LEU A 359 -5.04 -3.87 -2.50
CA LEU A 359 -4.82 -3.73 -3.92
C LEU A 359 -3.72 -4.70 -4.42
N TYR A 360 -3.65 -4.86 -5.73
CA TYR A 360 -2.58 -5.58 -6.42
C TYR A 360 -2.38 -5.03 -7.83
N LEU A 361 -1.19 -5.27 -8.38
CA LEU A 361 -0.84 -4.92 -9.76
C LEU A 361 -0.90 -6.16 -10.64
N TYR A 362 -1.32 -5.95 -11.89
CA TYR A 362 -1.47 -7.00 -12.88
C TYR A 362 -1.04 -6.50 -14.26
N SER A 363 -0.26 -7.32 -14.95
CA SER A 363 0.13 -7.13 -16.35
C SER A 363 -0.76 -8.00 -17.23
N ARG A 364 -1.48 -7.37 -18.18
CA ARG A 364 -2.30 -8.11 -19.15
C ARG A 364 -1.43 -8.88 -20.14
N GLN A 365 -0.34 -8.28 -20.60
CA GLN A 365 0.61 -8.89 -21.52
C GLN A 365 1.23 -10.17 -20.95
N LEU A 366 1.61 -10.14 -19.67
CA LEU A 366 2.18 -11.31 -18.99
C LEU A 366 1.12 -12.28 -18.46
N ASN A 367 -0.14 -11.84 -18.37
CA ASN A 367 -1.22 -12.54 -17.68
C ASN A 367 -0.82 -12.96 -16.25
N LYS A 368 -0.15 -12.05 -15.54
CA LYS A 368 0.40 -12.29 -14.20
C LYS A 368 0.27 -11.06 -13.32
N ARG A 369 0.24 -11.30 -12.00
CA ARG A 369 0.49 -10.23 -11.04
C ARG A 369 1.94 -9.77 -11.15
N VAL A 370 2.17 -8.48 -10.95
CA VAL A 370 3.52 -7.90 -10.99
C VAL A 370 3.85 -7.20 -9.69
N LEU A 371 5.13 -7.25 -9.29
CA LEU A 371 5.67 -6.51 -8.15
C LEU A 371 6.85 -5.67 -8.63
N PHE A 372 6.87 -4.39 -8.29
CA PHE A 372 7.92 -3.47 -8.68
C PHE A 372 8.93 -3.28 -7.56
N GLU A 373 10.21 -3.48 -7.90
CA GLU A 373 11.34 -3.26 -7.01
C GLU A 373 12.36 -2.31 -7.63
N SER A 374 13.16 -1.66 -6.78
CA SER A 374 14.29 -0.84 -7.23
C SER A 374 15.55 -1.25 -6.52
N ASN A 375 16.65 -1.32 -7.25
CA ASN A 375 17.98 -1.57 -6.68
C ASN A 375 18.70 -0.25 -6.32
N ASN A 376 18.04 0.64 -5.58
CA ASN A 376 18.66 1.87 -5.08
C ASN A 376 18.02 2.29 -3.75
N MET A 377 18.73 3.18 -3.03
CA MET A 377 18.33 3.68 -1.72
C MET A 377 17.59 5.02 -1.76
N TYR A 378 17.16 5.47 -2.94
CA TYR A 378 16.39 6.70 -3.00
C TYR A 378 15.02 6.50 -2.37
N ASN A 379 14.60 7.46 -1.56
CA ASN A 379 13.32 7.38 -0.86
C ASN A 379 12.17 7.55 -1.86
N PHE A 380 11.57 6.42 -2.24
CA PHE A 380 10.47 6.37 -3.21
C PHE A 380 9.22 7.16 -2.79
N LEU A 381 9.04 7.46 -1.50
CA LEU A 381 7.95 8.33 -1.02
C LEU A 381 8.11 9.78 -1.50
N LYS A 382 9.31 10.17 -1.95
CA LYS A 382 9.61 11.50 -2.51
C LYS A 382 9.61 11.53 -4.04
N GLU A 383 9.28 10.41 -4.70
CA GLU A 383 9.17 10.32 -6.15
C GLU A 383 7.80 10.77 -6.68
N SER A 384 7.59 10.64 -7.99
CA SER A 384 6.30 10.86 -8.63
C SER A 384 5.20 9.98 -8.03
N ASN A 385 3.95 10.46 -8.06
CA ASN A 385 2.81 9.71 -7.53
C ASN A 385 2.67 8.32 -8.17
N LEU A 386 2.97 8.21 -9.47
CA LEU A 386 2.98 6.95 -10.21
C LEU A 386 4.01 5.97 -9.63
N TYR A 387 5.28 6.40 -9.54
CA TYR A 387 6.35 5.56 -9.02
C TYR A 387 6.07 5.12 -7.58
N ARG A 388 5.62 6.07 -6.74
CA ARG A 388 5.23 5.78 -5.36
C ARG A 388 4.10 4.75 -5.31
N LEU A 389 3.08 4.89 -6.15
CA LEU A 389 1.89 4.01 -6.14
C LEU A 389 2.28 2.57 -6.49
N LEU A 390 3.06 2.40 -7.56
CA LEU A 390 3.53 1.08 -7.99
C LEU A 390 4.36 0.39 -6.90
N ARG A 391 5.21 1.14 -6.20
CA ARG A 391 6.01 0.63 -5.08
C ARG A 391 5.17 0.31 -3.84
N GLU A 392 4.23 1.18 -3.45
CA GLU A 392 3.38 0.96 -2.29
C GLU A 392 2.46 -0.26 -2.47
N ILE A 393 1.81 -0.42 -3.63
CA ILE A 393 0.96 -1.59 -3.92
C ILE A 393 1.79 -2.89 -3.91
N SER A 394 3.03 -2.84 -4.42
CA SER A 394 3.93 -4.00 -4.40
C SER A 394 4.29 -4.45 -2.98
N MET A 395 4.13 -3.57 -1.99
CA MET A 395 4.44 -3.82 -0.58
C MET A 395 3.20 -3.91 0.31
N GLU A 396 1.99 -3.88 -0.25
CA GLU A 396 0.76 -3.75 0.52
C GLU A 396 0.50 -4.93 1.48
N SER A 397 1.07 -6.11 1.19
CA SER A 397 0.97 -7.29 2.06
C SER A 397 2.08 -7.40 3.10
N VAL A 398 2.97 -6.41 3.20
CA VAL A 398 4.20 -6.51 3.99
C VAL A 398 4.08 -5.70 5.28
N LYS A 399 4.34 -6.34 6.43
CA LYS A 399 4.71 -5.66 7.67
C LYS A 399 6.21 -5.38 7.61
N CYS A 400 6.58 -4.12 7.46
CA CYS A 400 7.99 -3.71 7.35
C CYS A 400 8.75 -3.95 8.66
N ILE A 401 10.06 -4.17 8.56
CA ILE A 401 10.97 -4.13 9.72
C ILE A 401 11.26 -2.65 9.99
N GLU A 402 10.93 -2.20 11.19
CA GLU A 402 11.12 -0.83 11.63
C GLU A 402 12.28 -0.73 12.63
N PRO A 403 12.97 0.42 12.70
CA PRO A 403 13.91 0.67 13.78
C PRO A 403 13.23 0.56 15.14
N MET A 404 14.00 0.16 16.16
CA MET A 404 13.53 0.07 17.54
C MET A 404 13.02 1.43 18.04
N ASN A 405 11.71 1.62 17.99
CA ASN A 405 11.03 2.86 18.35
C ASN A 405 9.78 2.55 19.19
N ASP A 406 9.60 3.31 20.26
CA ASP A 406 8.40 3.31 21.09
C ASP A 406 8.08 4.76 21.43
N VAL A 407 6.88 5.23 21.09
CA VAL A 407 6.58 6.67 21.20
C VAL A 407 6.60 7.16 22.64
N SER A 408 6.32 6.29 23.61
CA SER A 408 6.35 6.68 25.02
C SER A 408 7.79 6.82 25.51
N ILE A 409 8.66 5.86 25.18
CA ILE A 409 10.08 5.93 25.52
C ILE A 409 10.76 7.09 24.78
N ASP A 410 10.45 7.26 23.50
CA ASP A 410 11.02 8.30 22.66
C ASP A 410 10.51 9.72 22.98
N SER A 411 9.57 9.87 23.92
CA SER A 411 9.16 11.19 24.41
C SER A 411 10.15 11.78 25.44
N PHE A 412 10.98 10.96 26.09
CA PHE A 412 11.91 11.38 27.12
C PHE A 412 13.22 11.96 26.57
N SER A 413 13.88 12.80 27.39
CA SER A 413 15.20 13.38 27.09
C SER A 413 16.34 12.37 27.18
N TYR A 414 16.11 11.20 27.77
CA TYR A 414 17.08 10.12 27.86
C TYR A 414 16.40 8.79 27.57
N SER A 415 17.10 7.92 26.84
CA SER A 415 16.75 6.51 26.70
C SER A 415 17.97 5.65 27.02
N PRO A 416 17.83 4.65 27.91
CA PRO A 416 18.80 3.58 28.04
C PRO A 416 19.00 2.84 26.72
N ARG A 417 20.13 2.15 26.65
CA ARG A 417 20.45 1.19 25.60
C ARG A 417 19.45 0.04 25.62
N ILE A 418 19.10 -0.48 24.44
CA ILE A 418 18.27 -1.68 24.26
C ILE A 418 19.12 -2.76 23.60
N ARG A 419 19.27 -3.90 24.27
CA ARG A 419 20.17 -4.99 23.87
C ARG A 419 19.46 -6.34 23.84
N TYR A 420 19.86 -7.18 22.90
CA TYR A 420 19.57 -8.61 22.84
C TYR A 420 20.88 -9.35 22.56
N LYS A 421 21.32 -10.25 23.46
CA LYS A 421 22.64 -10.90 23.39
C LYS A 421 23.77 -9.87 23.22
N ASN A 422 24.66 -10.01 22.24
CA ASN A 422 25.68 -9.01 21.89
C ASN A 422 25.23 -7.99 20.82
N VAL A 423 23.92 -7.91 20.55
CA VAL A 423 23.35 -6.97 19.58
C VAL A 423 22.67 -5.81 20.29
N ILE A 424 23.14 -4.60 20.01
CA ILE A 424 22.49 -3.35 20.42
C ILE A 424 21.44 -3.01 19.36
N LEU A 425 20.17 -3.17 19.72
CA LEU A 425 19.04 -2.81 18.87
C LEU A 425 18.83 -1.29 18.84
N LYS A 426 19.16 -0.63 19.95
CA LYS A 426 19.12 0.83 20.07
C LYS A 426 20.17 1.32 21.05
N PRO A 427 21.12 2.17 20.64
CA PRO A 427 22.09 2.75 21.56
C PRO A 427 21.42 3.74 22.53
N ALA A 428 22.00 3.91 23.71
CA ALA A 428 21.61 4.94 24.66
C ALA A 428 21.77 6.33 24.02
N TYR A 429 20.83 7.22 24.31
CA TYR A 429 20.86 8.56 23.75
C TYR A 429 20.27 9.62 24.67
N TRP A 430 20.68 10.86 24.45
CA TRP A 430 20.23 12.05 25.17
C TRP A 430 19.74 13.10 24.18
N LYS A 431 18.49 13.54 24.32
CA LYS A 431 17.88 14.65 23.57
C LYS A 431 18.02 15.92 24.40
N ILE A 432 18.61 16.94 23.81
CA ILE A 432 18.78 18.25 24.45
C ILE A 432 18.01 19.29 23.63
N ASN A 433 17.16 20.04 24.32
CA ASN A 433 16.34 21.13 23.80
C ASN A 433 16.14 22.19 24.90
N GLU A 434 15.47 23.28 24.57
CA GLU A 434 15.32 24.44 25.47
C GLU A 434 14.62 24.11 26.79
N MET A 435 13.84 23.02 26.86
CA MET A 435 13.17 22.59 28.10
C MET A 435 14.14 21.99 29.12
N VAL A 436 15.26 21.41 28.67
CA VAL A 436 16.23 20.73 29.55
C VAL A 436 17.54 21.50 29.70
N LEU A 437 17.94 22.26 28.68
CA LEU A 437 19.16 23.08 28.72
C LEU A 437 18.92 24.36 27.91
N PRO A 438 19.07 25.57 28.49
CA PRO A 438 18.86 26.82 27.77
C PRO A 438 19.75 26.94 26.53
N LEU A 439 19.29 27.69 25.53
CA LEU A 439 20.12 27.99 24.35
C LEU A 439 21.39 28.77 24.75
N PRO A 440 22.52 28.53 24.07
CA PRO A 440 23.77 29.24 24.37
C PRO A 440 23.68 30.74 24.08
N LYS A 441 23.86 31.56 25.12
CA LYS A 441 23.91 33.03 25.04
C LYS A 441 25.32 33.60 25.23
N ASN A 442 26.12 32.96 26.06
CA ASN A 442 27.46 33.34 26.48
C ASN A 442 28.29 32.07 26.80
N GLU A 443 29.51 32.25 27.27
CA GLU A 443 30.42 31.15 27.62
C GLU A 443 29.98 30.35 28.87
N GLU A 444 29.09 30.90 29.70
CA GLU A 444 28.54 30.20 30.89
C GLU A 444 27.74 28.95 30.51
N TRP A 445 27.30 28.84 29.26
CA TRP A 445 26.63 27.65 28.74
C TRP A 445 27.48 26.39 28.88
N ASP A 446 28.81 26.48 28.72
CA ASP A 446 29.69 25.31 28.84
C ASP A 446 29.63 24.71 30.25
N GLN A 447 29.60 25.55 31.28
CA GLN A 447 29.46 25.11 32.67
C GLN A 447 28.07 24.51 32.94
N GLN A 448 27.01 25.06 32.36
CA GLN A 448 25.66 24.49 32.45
C GLN A 448 25.58 23.13 31.77
N PHE A 449 26.20 23.00 30.60
CA PHE A 449 26.28 21.74 29.87
C PHE A 449 27.07 20.69 30.67
N LEU A 450 28.20 21.04 31.26
CA LEU A 450 28.99 20.11 32.09
C LEU A 450 28.19 19.59 33.29
N LYS A 451 27.42 20.46 33.96
CA LYS A 451 26.49 20.04 35.04
C LYS A 451 25.40 19.11 34.51
N TYR A 452 24.84 19.40 33.34
CA TYR A 452 23.84 18.54 32.70
C TYR A 452 24.42 17.18 32.28
N GLN A 453 25.64 17.16 31.75
CA GLN A 453 26.39 15.97 31.41
C GLN A 453 26.60 15.08 32.65
N GLU A 454 27.00 15.66 33.77
CA GLU A 454 27.16 14.94 35.04
C GLU A 454 25.81 14.41 35.55
N GLN A 455 24.77 15.25 35.57
CA GLN A 455 23.43 14.86 36.04
C GLN A 455 22.84 13.67 35.28
N PHE A 456 23.06 13.59 33.97
CA PHE A 456 22.50 12.54 33.10
C PHE A 456 23.52 11.46 32.71
N ASN A 457 24.69 11.44 33.34
CA ASN A 457 25.77 10.48 33.08
C ASN A 457 26.13 10.39 31.58
N ILE A 458 26.21 11.52 30.87
CA ILE A 458 26.56 11.55 29.45
C ILE A 458 28.05 11.18 29.30
N PRO A 459 28.40 10.13 28.53
CA PRO A 459 29.79 9.73 28.32
C PRO A 459 30.63 10.85 27.71
N ASN A 460 31.94 10.83 27.95
CA ASN A 460 32.85 11.80 27.32
C ASN A 460 32.94 11.63 25.80
N ILE A 461 32.83 10.40 25.29
CA ILE A 461 32.85 10.12 23.85
C ILE A 461 31.42 9.80 23.39
N VAL A 462 30.87 10.67 22.56
CA VAL A 462 29.50 10.55 22.04
C VAL A 462 29.44 10.95 20.57
N ASN A 463 28.42 10.47 19.87
CA ASN A 463 28.06 10.92 18.54
C ASN A 463 26.95 11.97 18.62
N LEU A 464 27.17 13.15 18.04
CA LEU A 464 26.10 14.09 17.73
C LEU A 464 25.44 13.66 16.42
N VAL A 465 24.14 13.37 16.45
CA VAL A 465 23.43 12.73 15.33
C VAL A 465 22.31 13.60 14.76
N TYR A 466 22.29 13.75 13.43
CA TYR A 466 21.20 14.36 12.66
C TYR A 466 20.84 13.52 11.44
N GLY A 467 19.75 12.77 11.53
CA GLY A 467 19.41 11.78 10.50
C GLY A 467 20.49 10.70 10.44
N ASP A 468 21.09 10.55 9.26
CA ASP A 468 22.21 9.66 8.94
C ASP A 468 23.59 10.24 9.31
N ASN A 469 23.69 11.55 9.53
CA ASN A 469 24.96 12.19 9.84
C ASN A 469 25.35 11.99 11.30
N LYS A 470 26.58 11.51 11.55
CA LYS A 470 27.17 11.34 12.87
C LYS A 470 28.45 12.16 12.98
N LEU A 471 28.60 12.89 14.08
CA LEU A 471 29.81 13.62 14.42
C LEU A 471 30.34 13.11 15.76
N LEU A 472 31.48 12.42 15.74
CA LEU A 472 32.13 11.94 16.95
C LEU A 472 32.71 13.13 17.74
N LEU A 473 32.30 13.25 18.99
CA LEU A 473 32.73 14.31 19.90
C LEU A 473 33.39 13.72 21.14
N ASN A 474 34.54 14.28 21.51
CA ASN A 474 35.13 14.10 22.82
C ASN A 474 34.79 15.32 23.70
N LEU A 475 33.77 15.18 24.54
CA LEU A 475 33.27 16.22 25.43
C LEU A 475 34.27 16.66 26.50
N SER A 476 35.36 15.91 26.73
CA SER A 476 36.46 16.39 27.56
C SER A 476 37.24 17.54 26.90
N ILE A 477 37.15 17.69 25.58
CA ILE A 477 37.83 18.72 24.80
C ILE A 477 36.93 19.95 24.62
N ALA A 478 37.38 21.11 25.11
CA ALA A 478 36.60 22.36 25.05
C ALA A 478 36.18 22.76 23.62
N ASN A 479 37.05 22.56 22.63
CA ASN A 479 36.72 22.84 21.22
C ASN A 479 35.57 21.98 20.69
N HIS A 480 35.46 20.72 21.13
CA HIS A 480 34.36 19.84 20.73
C HIS A 480 33.05 20.26 21.41
N ARG A 481 33.09 20.68 22.68
CA ARG A 481 31.93 21.27 23.35
C ARG A 481 31.50 22.60 22.71
N TYR A 482 32.44 23.41 22.26
CA TYR A 482 32.15 24.62 21.49
C TYR A 482 31.48 24.32 20.14
N LEU A 483 31.89 23.25 19.46
CA LEU A 483 31.21 22.77 18.25
C LEU A 483 29.78 22.29 18.55
N LEU A 484 29.61 21.53 19.63
CA LEU A 484 28.29 21.12 20.12
C LEU A 484 27.39 22.32 20.41
N MET A 485 27.92 23.33 21.10
CA MET A 485 27.24 24.59 21.40
C MET A 485 26.76 25.29 20.11
N LYS A 486 27.62 25.37 19.08
CA LYS A 486 27.25 25.96 17.78
C LYS A 486 26.12 25.21 17.10
N GLU A 487 26.23 23.89 17.03
CA GLU A 487 25.20 23.04 16.42
C GLU A 487 23.88 23.14 17.19
N TYR A 488 23.92 23.16 18.53
CA TYR A 488 22.73 23.35 19.35
C TYR A 488 22.08 24.71 19.15
N LYS A 489 22.87 25.79 19.14
CA LYS A 489 22.37 27.14 18.88
C LYS A 489 21.68 27.26 17.51
N LYS A 490 22.24 26.60 16.50
CA LYS A 490 21.73 26.60 15.12
C LYS A 490 20.44 25.78 14.98
N HIS A 491 20.41 24.58 15.54
CA HIS A 491 19.31 23.63 15.33
C HIS A 491 18.24 23.64 16.42
N LYS A 492 18.50 24.29 17.57
CA LYS A 492 17.65 24.39 18.78
C LYS A 492 17.30 23.05 19.46
N ARG A 493 17.74 21.94 18.88
CA ARG A 493 17.61 20.58 19.40
C ARG A 493 18.76 19.75 18.88
N ILE A 494 19.31 18.90 19.75
CA ILE A 494 20.39 17.97 19.41
C ILE A 494 20.11 16.60 20.02
N ARG A 495 20.72 15.57 19.44
CA ARG A 495 20.73 14.22 19.98
C ARG A 495 22.16 13.73 20.10
N LEU A 496 22.57 13.43 21.32
CA LEU A 496 23.81 12.73 21.63
C LEU A 496 23.52 11.25 21.74
N VAL A 497 24.35 10.40 21.13
CA VAL A 497 24.25 8.95 21.14
C VAL A 497 25.57 8.40 21.67
N GLU A 498 25.54 7.37 22.50
CA GLU A 498 26.77 6.74 22.98
C GLU A 498 27.65 6.21 21.83
N SER A 499 28.94 6.06 22.11
CA SER A 499 29.92 5.50 21.18
C SER A 499 30.61 4.30 21.81
N PHE A 500 30.84 3.27 20.99
CA PHE A 500 31.49 2.02 21.39
C PHE A 500 32.96 1.92 20.97
N LEU A 501 33.43 2.89 20.17
CA LEU A 501 34.80 2.96 19.69
C LEU A 501 35.84 2.99 20.83
N PRO A 502 35.62 3.67 21.97
CA PRO A 502 36.62 3.69 23.05
C PRO A 502 36.85 2.34 23.73
N GLN A 503 35.90 1.40 23.63
CA GLN A 503 36.01 0.06 24.20
C GLN A 503 36.38 -0.99 23.15
N SER A 504 36.44 -0.61 21.87
CA SER A 504 36.78 -1.53 20.80
C SER A 504 38.28 -1.52 20.50
N ASN A 505 38.75 -2.60 19.90
CA ASN A 505 40.07 -2.74 19.31
C ASN A 505 40.09 -2.24 17.85
N ASN A 506 39.03 -1.57 17.39
CA ASN A 506 38.98 -1.13 16.01
C ASN A 506 39.81 0.14 15.82
N ASP A 507 40.52 0.22 14.71
CA ASP A 507 41.13 1.47 14.23
C ASP A 507 40.08 2.40 13.58
N HIS A 508 38.98 1.81 13.07
CA HIS A 508 37.89 2.50 12.37
C HIS A 508 36.51 1.93 12.71
N VAL A 509 35.46 2.72 12.50
CA VAL A 509 34.09 2.18 12.56
C VAL A 509 33.82 1.41 11.27
N TYR A 510 33.47 0.13 11.40
CA TYR A 510 33.04 -0.70 10.27
C TYR A 510 31.53 -0.81 10.28
N GLU A 511 30.88 -0.37 9.19
CA GLU A 511 29.47 -0.67 8.93
C GLU A 511 29.40 -1.83 7.94
N ILE A 512 28.58 -2.82 8.25
CA ILE A 512 28.26 -3.94 7.37
C ILE A 512 26.81 -3.87 6.94
N VAL A 513 26.60 -4.28 5.70
CA VAL A 513 25.28 -4.43 5.10
C VAL A 513 25.06 -5.92 4.91
N THR A 514 24.09 -6.48 5.61
CA THR A 514 23.79 -7.91 5.57
C THR A 514 22.48 -8.17 4.85
N PRO A 515 22.52 -8.69 3.61
CA PRO A 515 21.38 -9.28 2.94
C PRO A 515 20.72 -10.36 3.79
N ILE A 516 19.41 -10.24 4.03
CA ILE A 516 18.62 -11.28 4.67
C ILE A 516 17.45 -11.67 3.78
N TYR A 517 17.13 -12.96 3.83
CA TYR A 517 16.03 -13.56 3.09
C TYR A 517 15.09 -14.27 4.05
N LYS A 518 13.80 -14.19 3.78
CA LYS A 518 12.80 -14.91 4.56
C LYS A 518 12.97 -16.42 4.40
N LYS A 519 13.10 -17.12 5.52
CA LYS A 519 13.46 -18.55 5.57
C LYS A 519 12.38 -19.48 5.01
N SER A 520 11.10 -19.16 5.21
CA SER A 520 9.96 -19.97 4.74
C SER A 520 9.22 -19.26 3.62
N SER A 521 9.02 -19.96 2.49
CA SER A 521 8.03 -19.53 1.50
C SER A 521 6.66 -19.94 2.03
N TYR A 522 5.88 -18.95 2.47
CA TYR A 522 4.46 -19.14 2.71
C TYR A 522 3.74 -18.61 1.49
N ARG A 523 3.00 -19.49 0.82
CA ARG A 523 2.17 -19.11 -0.33
C ARG A 523 1.05 -18.19 0.14
N GLY A 524 0.95 -17.02 -0.48
CA GLY A 524 -0.16 -16.11 -0.22
C GLY A 524 -1.52 -16.71 -0.60
N PRO A 525 -2.62 -16.10 -0.14
CA PRO A 525 -3.93 -16.46 -0.65
C PRO A 525 -3.96 -16.24 -2.16
N GLU A 526 -4.54 -17.20 -2.88
CA GLU A 526 -4.71 -17.09 -4.33
C GLU A 526 -5.62 -15.90 -4.66
N ILE A 527 -5.17 -15.07 -5.60
CA ILE A 527 -5.92 -13.90 -6.05
C ILE A 527 -6.58 -14.27 -7.36
N GLU A 528 -7.90 -14.34 -7.34
CA GLU A 528 -8.70 -14.52 -8.53
C GLU A 528 -8.68 -13.24 -9.36
N ILE A 529 -8.04 -13.30 -10.53
CA ILE A 529 -7.96 -12.17 -11.45
C ILE A 529 -9.28 -12.06 -12.21
N PRO A 530 -9.91 -10.86 -12.26
CA PRO A 530 -11.08 -10.63 -13.08
C PRO A 530 -10.78 -10.92 -14.56
N LYS A 531 -11.59 -11.77 -15.18
CA LYS A 531 -11.38 -12.22 -16.57
C LYS A 531 -11.98 -11.29 -17.61
N TYR A 532 -12.80 -10.32 -17.20
CA TYR A 532 -13.61 -9.53 -18.10
C TYR A 532 -12.94 -8.19 -18.39
N ASN A 533 -12.78 -7.91 -19.68
CA ASN A 533 -12.32 -6.63 -20.14
C ASN A 533 -13.48 -5.65 -20.10
N ASN A 534 -13.17 -4.42 -19.68
CA ASN A 534 -14.06 -3.27 -19.76
C ASN A 534 -14.36 -3.02 -21.25
N THR A 535 -15.39 -3.68 -21.76
CA THR A 535 -16.02 -3.34 -23.04
C THR A 535 -17.08 -2.31 -22.72
N ASP A 536 -17.28 -1.31 -23.58
CA ASP A 536 -18.40 -0.37 -23.46
C ASP A 536 -19.70 -1.18 -23.41
N ILE A 537 -20.22 -1.39 -22.19
CA ILE A 537 -21.46 -2.10 -21.97
C ILE A 537 -22.56 -1.09 -22.27
N GLU A 538 -23.11 -1.15 -23.48
CA GLU A 538 -24.32 -0.39 -23.81
C GLU A 538 -25.46 -0.86 -22.91
N TYR A 539 -26.13 0.10 -22.27
CA TYR A 539 -27.23 -0.13 -21.36
C TYR A 539 -28.41 0.73 -21.78
N ASP A 540 -29.50 0.06 -22.16
CA ASP A 540 -30.58 0.68 -22.92
C ASP A 540 -31.72 1.19 -22.01
N LYS A 541 -31.57 1.09 -20.69
CA LYS A 541 -32.56 1.57 -19.71
C LYS A 541 -32.12 2.90 -19.12
N GLU A 542 -33.01 3.88 -19.15
CA GLU A 542 -32.81 5.14 -18.44
C GLU A 542 -33.62 5.14 -17.14
N TRP A 543 -32.94 5.46 -16.03
CA TRP A 543 -33.55 5.51 -14.70
C TRP A 543 -33.60 6.94 -14.20
N PHE A 544 -34.73 7.33 -13.61
CA PHE A 544 -34.77 8.50 -12.74
C PHE A 544 -34.08 8.16 -11.43
N ALA A 545 -32.88 8.70 -11.27
CA ALA A 545 -32.06 8.54 -10.09
C ALA A 545 -32.09 9.81 -9.25
N ILE A 546 -32.58 9.68 -8.02
CA ILE A 546 -32.72 10.78 -7.06
C ILE A 546 -31.88 10.46 -5.83
N HIS A 547 -31.15 11.44 -5.33
CA HIS A 547 -30.60 11.43 -3.98
C HIS A 547 -31.44 12.34 -3.10
N ILE A 548 -31.95 11.81 -2.00
CA ILE A 548 -32.77 12.51 -1.02
C ILE A 548 -31.92 12.64 0.27
N TYR A 549 -31.61 13.86 0.68
CA TYR A 549 -30.76 14.14 1.84
C TYR A 549 -31.60 14.17 3.11
N ILE A 550 -31.38 13.18 3.99
CA ILE A 550 -32.15 13.00 5.23
C ILE A 550 -31.31 12.23 6.26
N GLU A 551 -31.26 12.75 7.49
CA GLU A 551 -30.48 12.16 8.59
C GLU A 551 -30.88 10.71 8.87
N LYS A 552 -29.89 9.85 9.19
CA LYS A 552 -30.09 8.41 9.43
C LYS A 552 -31.24 8.10 10.38
N SER A 553 -31.44 8.91 11.43
CA SER A 553 -32.49 8.71 12.44
C SER A 553 -33.92 8.85 11.91
N SER A 554 -34.13 9.62 10.84
CA SER A 554 -35.46 9.89 10.28
C SER A 554 -35.79 9.06 9.04
N GLN A 555 -34.81 8.29 8.53
CA GLN A 555 -34.96 7.53 7.30
C GLN A 555 -36.02 6.43 7.38
N ASP A 556 -36.09 5.68 8.49
CA ASP A 556 -37.06 4.58 8.63
C ASP A 556 -38.50 5.12 8.55
N THR A 557 -38.80 6.16 9.34
CA THR A 557 -40.09 6.85 9.35
C THR A 557 -40.42 7.43 7.97
N PHE A 558 -39.48 8.12 7.34
CA PHE A 558 -39.70 8.69 6.01
C PHE A 558 -39.95 7.63 4.93
N ILE A 559 -39.23 6.51 4.98
CA ILE A 559 -39.42 5.40 4.05
C ILE A 559 -40.83 4.81 4.19
N ILE A 560 -41.28 4.57 5.42
CA ILE A 560 -42.58 3.95 5.70
C ILE A 560 -43.74 4.91 5.40
N ASP A 561 -43.68 6.14 5.90
CA ASP A 561 -44.83 7.04 5.91
C ASP A 561 -45.00 7.82 4.60
N ASN A 562 -43.91 8.04 3.85
CA ASN A 562 -43.90 8.97 2.72
C ASN A 562 -43.41 8.32 1.42
N LEU A 563 -42.20 7.75 1.41
CA LEU A 563 -41.57 7.27 0.18
C LEU A 563 -42.22 5.99 -0.34
N TYR A 564 -42.40 4.97 0.50
CA TYR A 564 -42.94 3.68 0.07
C TYR A 564 -44.39 3.77 -0.43
N PRO A 565 -45.32 4.48 0.26
CA PRO A 565 -46.68 4.69 -0.25
C PRO A 565 -46.68 5.42 -1.60
N PHE A 566 -45.80 6.41 -1.77
CA PHE A 566 -45.69 7.16 -3.02
C PHE A 566 -45.26 6.29 -4.20
N VAL A 567 -44.16 5.52 -4.07
CA VAL A 567 -43.70 4.65 -5.17
C VAL A 567 -44.69 3.52 -5.47
N LYS A 568 -45.39 3.00 -4.45
CA LYS A 568 -46.48 2.04 -4.64
C LYS A 568 -47.65 2.64 -5.42
N HIS A 569 -48.02 3.89 -5.12
CA HIS A 569 -49.06 4.61 -5.84
C HIS A 569 -48.70 4.84 -7.30
N LEU A 570 -47.47 5.29 -7.59
CA LEU A 570 -46.98 5.45 -8.96
C LEU A 570 -47.01 4.12 -9.72
N LYS A 571 -46.50 3.04 -9.11
CA LYS A 571 -46.50 1.71 -9.74
C LYS A 571 -47.93 1.19 -9.98
N GLY A 572 -48.86 1.45 -9.05
CA GLY A 572 -50.27 1.05 -9.17
C GLY A 572 -51.01 1.80 -10.29
N LYS A 573 -50.61 3.03 -10.59
CA LYS A 573 -51.14 3.82 -11.73
C LYS A 573 -50.49 3.48 -13.07
N GLY A 574 -49.37 2.77 -13.08
CA GLY A 574 -48.56 2.55 -14.27
C GLY A 574 -47.67 3.74 -14.64
N ASP A 575 -47.42 4.66 -13.69
CA ASP A 575 -46.51 5.80 -13.90
C ASP A 575 -45.04 5.38 -13.88
N ILE A 576 -44.73 4.23 -13.28
CA ILE A 576 -43.40 3.59 -13.24
C ILE A 576 -43.55 2.07 -13.35
N ASP A 577 -42.53 1.42 -13.91
CA ASP A 577 -42.48 -0.03 -14.07
C ASP A 577 -41.72 -0.71 -12.92
N GLN A 578 -40.60 -0.11 -12.49
CA GLN A 578 -39.76 -0.66 -11.42
C GLN A 578 -39.23 0.45 -10.51
N TYR A 579 -38.96 0.10 -9.26
CA TYR A 579 -38.26 0.96 -8.33
C TYR A 579 -37.39 0.18 -7.36
N PHE A 580 -36.35 0.83 -6.85
CA PHE A 580 -35.63 0.35 -5.69
C PHE A 580 -34.99 1.49 -4.92
N LEU A 581 -34.67 1.24 -3.65
CA LEU A 581 -33.97 2.18 -2.79
C LEU A 581 -32.67 1.59 -2.25
N MET A 582 -31.77 2.47 -1.83
CA MET A 582 -30.58 2.15 -1.05
C MET A 582 -30.18 3.34 -0.18
N ARG A 583 -29.46 3.06 0.91
CA ARG A 583 -28.98 4.07 1.86
C ARG A 583 -27.49 4.32 1.60
N TYR A 584 -27.06 5.58 1.68
CA TYR A 584 -25.69 5.96 1.35
C TYR A 584 -25.20 7.09 2.26
N ILE A 585 -23.89 7.20 2.43
CA ILE A 585 -23.25 8.31 3.15
C ILE A 585 -22.32 9.03 2.17
N LYS A 586 -22.65 10.27 1.81
CA LYS A 586 -21.79 11.13 0.96
C LYS A 586 -22.01 12.59 1.34
N GLN A 587 -21.07 13.16 2.10
CA GLN A 587 -21.21 14.51 2.68
C GLN A 587 -22.52 14.71 3.49
N GLY A 588 -23.05 13.61 4.06
CA GLY A 588 -24.35 13.54 4.72
C GLY A 588 -25.03 12.20 4.46
N ASP A 589 -26.12 11.92 5.18
CA ASP A 589 -26.96 10.73 5.00
C ASP A 589 -27.92 10.91 3.81
N ILE A 590 -27.95 9.94 2.92
CA ILE A 590 -28.70 9.99 1.65
C ILE A 590 -29.52 8.72 1.47
N LEU A 591 -30.77 8.88 1.03
CA LEU A 591 -31.55 7.83 0.40
C LEU A 591 -31.45 7.97 -1.12
N LYS A 592 -30.92 6.95 -1.80
CA LYS A 592 -30.92 6.89 -3.25
C LYS A 592 -32.18 6.17 -3.71
N LEU A 593 -33.03 6.86 -4.44
CA LEU A 593 -34.22 6.31 -5.10
C LEU A 593 -33.92 6.12 -6.59
N ARG A 594 -34.35 4.98 -7.14
CA ARG A 594 -34.28 4.67 -8.56
C ARG A 594 -35.67 4.30 -9.04
N LEU A 595 -36.13 4.95 -10.11
CA LEU A 595 -37.42 4.72 -10.75
C LEU A 595 -37.19 4.48 -12.24
N TYR A 596 -37.76 3.40 -12.77
CA TYR A 596 -37.69 3.04 -14.18
C TYR A 596 -39.07 3.11 -14.81
N ARG A 597 -39.11 3.57 -16.05
CA ARG A 597 -40.27 3.48 -16.95
C ARG A 597 -39.76 3.15 -18.35
N ASN A 598 -40.48 2.26 -19.02
CA ASN A 598 -40.11 1.74 -20.32
C ASN A 598 -40.56 2.62 -21.51
N ASP A 599 -41.41 3.63 -21.27
CA ASP A 599 -41.80 4.60 -22.29
C ASP A 599 -40.96 5.90 -22.21
N GLU A 600 -40.87 6.62 -23.32
CA GLU A 600 -40.00 7.80 -23.45
C GLU A 600 -40.63 9.11 -22.91
N ASN A 601 -41.78 9.08 -22.20
CA ASN A 601 -42.43 10.32 -21.73
C ASN A 601 -41.89 10.77 -20.36
N TYR A 602 -40.59 11.09 -20.33
CA TYR A 602 -39.86 11.49 -19.13
C TYR A 602 -40.37 12.79 -18.47
N ASN A 603 -41.01 13.68 -19.22
CA ASN A 603 -41.47 14.98 -18.70
C ASN A 603 -42.58 14.85 -17.65
N GLU A 604 -43.48 13.87 -17.82
CA GLU A 604 -44.61 13.68 -16.92
C GLU A 604 -44.16 13.18 -15.54
N ILE A 605 -43.32 12.14 -15.52
CA ILE A 605 -42.72 11.64 -14.26
C ILE A 605 -41.90 12.72 -13.58
N TYR A 606 -41.08 13.46 -14.32
CA TYR A 606 -40.25 14.52 -13.74
C TYR A 606 -41.10 15.57 -13.03
N SER A 607 -42.24 15.98 -13.61
CA SER A 607 -43.18 16.90 -12.97
C SER A 607 -43.74 16.33 -11.66
N ILE A 608 -44.21 15.08 -11.68
CA ILE A 608 -44.77 14.41 -10.50
C ILE A 608 -43.74 14.32 -9.38
N LEU A 609 -42.49 13.95 -9.71
CA LEU A 609 -41.39 13.84 -8.75
C LEU A 609 -41.02 15.20 -8.17
N LYS A 610 -40.94 16.24 -9.01
CA LYS A 610 -40.60 17.59 -8.55
C LYS A 610 -41.62 18.12 -7.54
N ASP A 611 -42.91 17.92 -7.81
CA ASP A 611 -43.98 18.36 -6.91
C ASP A 611 -43.96 17.57 -5.59
N TRP A 612 -43.81 16.24 -5.66
CA TRP A 612 -43.73 15.39 -4.47
C TRP A 612 -42.49 15.70 -3.62
N LEU A 613 -41.31 15.84 -4.24
CA LEU A 613 -40.05 16.18 -3.55
C LEU A 613 -40.14 17.56 -2.87
N SER A 614 -40.79 18.53 -3.53
CA SER A 614 -41.03 19.86 -2.94
C SER A 614 -41.97 19.78 -1.74
N PHE A 615 -43.00 18.93 -1.81
CA PHE A 615 -43.94 18.70 -0.72
C PHE A 615 -43.24 18.06 0.49
N VAL A 616 -42.53 16.93 0.32
CA VAL A 616 -41.89 16.24 1.45
C VAL A 616 -40.79 17.09 2.09
N ARG A 617 -40.06 17.90 1.31
CA ARG A 617 -39.08 18.84 1.87
C ARG A 617 -39.70 19.88 2.81
N GLN A 618 -40.98 20.20 2.66
CA GLN A 618 -41.69 21.15 3.52
C GLN A 618 -42.40 20.47 4.71
N THR A 619 -42.63 19.15 4.64
CA THR A 619 -43.48 18.42 5.60
C THR A 619 -42.76 17.32 6.37
N THR A 620 -41.50 17.01 6.03
CA THR A 620 -40.67 15.99 6.69
C THR A 620 -39.25 16.51 6.96
N GLU A 621 -38.38 15.65 7.48
CA GLU A 621 -36.97 15.94 7.79
C GLU A 621 -36.05 15.91 6.55
N VAL A 622 -36.61 15.85 5.34
CA VAL A 622 -35.84 15.95 4.10
C VAL A 622 -35.26 17.35 3.96
N SER A 623 -33.93 17.45 3.93
CA SER A 623 -33.20 18.72 3.84
C SER A 623 -33.05 19.23 2.40
N ASP A 624 -32.74 18.33 1.48
CA ASP A 624 -32.55 18.63 0.06
C ASP A 624 -32.71 17.39 -0.81
N TYR A 625 -32.66 17.56 -2.14
CA TYR A 625 -32.61 16.47 -3.11
C TYR A 625 -31.88 16.86 -4.40
N GLU A 626 -31.30 15.88 -5.09
CA GLU A 626 -30.69 16.06 -6.42
C GLU A 626 -31.07 14.93 -7.39
N PHE A 627 -31.21 15.26 -8.67
CA PHE A 627 -31.28 14.28 -9.76
C PHE A 627 -29.87 13.98 -10.25
N VAL A 628 -29.55 12.70 -10.41
CA VAL A 628 -28.23 12.23 -10.83
C VAL A 628 -28.35 11.18 -11.92
N SER A 629 -27.24 10.81 -12.54
CA SER A 629 -27.18 9.64 -13.42
C SER A 629 -27.12 8.35 -12.62
N TYR A 630 -27.72 7.28 -13.16
CA TYR A 630 -27.56 5.92 -12.66
C TYR A 630 -26.53 5.17 -13.52
N GLU A 631 -25.50 4.64 -12.87
CA GLU A 631 -24.50 3.78 -13.48
C GLU A 631 -24.66 2.37 -12.88
N PRO A 632 -25.16 1.38 -13.65
CA PRO A 632 -25.33 0.02 -13.15
C PRO A 632 -23.99 -0.68 -12.87
N GLU A 633 -23.92 -1.42 -11.76
CA GLU A 633 -22.72 -2.16 -11.34
C GLU A 633 -22.61 -3.53 -12.06
N PHE A 634 -22.55 -3.54 -13.40
CA PHE A 634 -22.57 -4.76 -14.22
C PHE A 634 -21.62 -5.84 -13.74
N PHE A 635 -20.36 -5.47 -13.52
CA PHE A 635 -19.31 -6.42 -13.15
C PHE A 635 -19.59 -7.04 -11.79
N ARG A 636 -20.06 -6.26 -10.81
CA ARG A 636 -20.39 -6.78 -9.47
C ARG A 636 -21.49 -7.84 -9.52
N TYR A 637 -22.46 -7.67 -10.43
CA TYR A 637 -23.65 -8.50 -10.50
C TYR A 637 -23.68 -9.49 -11.68
N GLY A 638 -22.52 -9.89 -12.19
CA GLY A 638 -22.42 -11.02 -13.13
C GLY A 638 -22.58 -10.67 -14.61
N GLY A 639 -22.54 -9.37 -14.96
CA GLY A 639 -22.43 -8.85 -16.32
C GLY A 639 -23.74 -8.31 -16.90
N LYS A 640 -23.67 -7.76 -18.13
CA LYS A 640 -24.81 -7.17 -18.87
C LYS A 640 -26.05 -8.04 -18.83
N ASN A 641 -25.88 -9.33 -19.10
CA ASN A 641 -27.00 -10.26 -19.24
C ASN A 641 -27.71 -10.61 -17.92
N THR A 642 -27.20 -10.17 -16.78
CA THR A 642 -27.73 -10.50 -15.44
C THR A 642 -28.32 -9.28 -14.74
N ILE A 643 -28.03 -8.06 -15.21
CA ILE A 643 -28.37 -6.83 -14.51
C ILE A 643 -29.90 -6.63 -14.37
N ASP A 644 -30.68 -7.07 -15.36
CA ASP A 644 -32.12 -6.89 -15.38
C ASP A 644 -32.82 -7.70 -14.28
N GLU A 645 -32.39 -8.95 -14.08
CA GLU A 645 -32.86 -9.79 -12.98
C GLU A 645 -32.41 -9.25 -11.62
N ILE A 646 -31.25 -8.60 -11.57
CA ILE A 646 -30.71 -8.00 -10.34
C ILE A 646 -31.49 -6.75 -9.94
N GLU A 647 -31.86 -5.90 -10.91
CA GLU A 647 -32.72 -4.74 -10.68
C GLU A 647 -34.12 -5.17 -10.25
N SER A 648 -34.64 -6.24 -10.85
CA SER A 648 -35.90 -6.86 -10.41
C SER A 648 -35.79 -7.42 -8.99
N PHE A 649 -34.65 -8.01 -8.63
CA PHE A 649 -34.37 -8.42 -7.27
C PHE A 649 -34.27 -7.23 -6.31
N PHE A 650 -33.68 -6.11 -6.70
CA PHE A 650 -33.61 -4.91 -5.85
C PHE A 650 -34.98 -4.33 -5.54
N GLU A 651 -35.93 -4.44 -6.46
CA GLU A 651 -37.32 -4.09 -6.18
C GLU A 651 -37.96 -5.06 -5.17
N TYR A 652 -37.82 -6.38 -5.39
CA TYR A 652 -38.28 -7.40 -4.44
C TYR A 652 -37.69 -7.15 -3.04
N ASP A 653 -36.39 -6.92 -2.97
CA ASP A 653 -35.64 -6.75 -1.74
C ASP A 653 -35.95 -5.41 -1.06
N THR A 654 -36.28 -4.36 -1.83
CA THR A 654 -36.83 -3.10 -1.29
C THR A 654 -38.17 -3.35 -0.60
N ASN A 655 -39.07 -4.10 -1.21
CA ASN A 655 -40.36 -4.44 -0.60
C ASN A 655 -40.17 -5.27 0.67
N LEU A 656 -39.29 -6.27 0.64
CA LEU A 656 -38.97 -7.09 1.81
C LEU A 656 -38.38 -6.22 2.94
N ALA A 657 -37.42 -5.34 2.62
CA ALA A 657 -36.79 -4.46 3.60
C ALA A 657 -37.82 -3.54 4.28
N VAL A 658 -38.70 -2.89 3.52
CA VAL A 658 -39.74 -2.02 4.10
C VAL A 658 -40.66 -2.80 5.02
N ASN A 659 -41.11 -4.00 4.61
CA ASN A 659 -41.92 -4.85 5.47
C ASN A 659 -41.18 -5.27 6.76
N ILE A 660 -39.86 -5.51 6.70
CA ILE A 660 -39.05 -5.82 7.89
C ILE A 660 -38.91 -4.60 8.82
N ILE A 661 -38.87 -3.38 8.25
CA ILE A 661 -38.74 -2.16 9.02
C ILE A 661 -40.08 -1.81 9.72
N ASP A 662 -41.18 -1.96 8.99
CA ASP A 662 -42.54 -1.53 9.38
C ASP A 662 -43.25 -2.50 10.36
N ASN A 663 -42.89 -3.78 10.34
CA ASN A 663 -43.57 -4.80 11.16
C ASN A 663 -42.76 -5.17 12.40
N ASP A 664 -43.44 -5.33 13.53
CA ASP A 664 -42.90 -5.93 14.75
C ASP A 664 -42.99 -7.46 14.69
N PHE A 665 -41.84 -8.13 14.70
CA PHE A 665 -41.74 -9.59 14.73
C PHE A 665 -41.35 -10.10 16.12
N LYS A 666 -41.57 -11.39 16.39
CA LYS A 666 -41.07 -12.05 17.61
C LYS A 666 -39.54 -11.94 17.76
N PHE A 667 -38.83 -11.98 16.64
CA PHE A 667 -37.38 -11.85 16.60
C PHE A 667 -36.96 -10.41 16.36
N GLU A 668 -35.86 -9.98 16.99
CA GLU A 668 -35.25 -8.70 16.66
C GLU A 668 -34.81 -8.65 15.19
N ARG A 669 -34.78 -7.44 14.63
CA ARG A 669 -34.52 -7.16 13.22
C ARG A 669 -33.32 -7.95 12.65
N PRO A 670 -32.13 -8.03 13.28
CA PRO A 670 -31.00 -8.82 12.76
C PRO A 670 -31.28 -10.31 12.54
N PHE A 671 -32.10 -10.92 13.40
CA PHE A 671 -32.47 -12.32 13.27
C PHE A 671 -33.47 -12.54 12.14
N VAL A 672 -34.45 -11.65 11.96
CA VAL A 672 -35.38 -11.69 10.82
C VAL A 672 -34.63 -11.56 9.50
N VAL A 673 -33.62 -10.67 9.44
CA VAL A 673 -32.74 -10.55 8.27
C VAL A 673 -31.95 -11.82 8.04
N ALA A 674 -31.36 -12.44 9.07
CA ALA A 674 -30.65 -13.71 8.94
C ALA A 674 -31.56 -14.84 8.40
N ILE A 675 -32.81 -14.93 8.89
CA ILE A 675 -33.82 -15.87 8.39
C ILE A 675 -34.11 -15.61 6.90
N SER A 676 -34.27 -14.34 6.51
CA SER A 676 -34.49 -13.98 5.11
C SER A 676 -33.32 -14.36 4.19
N ILE A 677 -32.08 -14.32 4.70
CA ILE A 677 -30.87 -14.73 3.98
C ILE A 677 -30.86 -16.25 3.81
N MET A 678 -31.23 -17.00 4.85
CA MET A 678 -31.39 -18.45 4.73
C MET A 678 -32.45 -18.81 3.69
N TYR A 679 -33.59 -18.11 3.68
CA TYR A 679 -34.60 -18.27 2.63
C TYR A 679 -34.04 -17.98 1.22
N LEU A 680 -33.27 -16.90 1.08
CA LEU A 680 -32.60 -16.54 -0.18
C LEU A 680 -31.63 -17.64 -0.64
N PHE A 681 -30.84 -18.21 0.27
CA PHE A 681 -29.92 -19.31 -0.05
C PHE A 681 -30.64 -20.53 -0.63
N GLU A 682 -31.82 -20.86 -0.10
CA GLU A 682 -32.59 -22.00 -0.61
C GLU A 682 -33.25 -21.69 -1.95
N MET A 683 -33.87 -20.50 -2.10
CA MET A 683 -34.51 -20.10 -3.37
C MET A 683 -33.52 -19.99 -4.52
N LEU A 684 -32.28 -19.59 -4.23
CA LEU A 684 -31.19 -19.55 -5.21
C LEU A 684 -30.39 -20.86 -5.24
N SER A 685 -30.79 -21.92 -4.56
CA SER A 685 -30.09 -23.22 -4.59
C SER A 685 -28.58 -23.08 -4.33
N ILE A 686 -28.22 -22.32 -3.30
CA ILE A 686 -26.82 -22.04 -2.94
C ILE A 686 -26.24 -23.24 -2.18
N SER A 687 -25.09 -23.73 -2.66
CA SER A 687 -24.40 -24.87 -2.06
C SER A 687 -23.81 -24.54 -0.69
N ASN A 688 -23.60 -25.55 0.16
CA ASN A 688 -22.98 -25.34 1.48
C ASN A 688 -21.55 -24.76 1.38
N GLU A 689 -20.80 -25.09 0.33
CA GLU A 689 -19.48 -24.53 0.06
C GLU A 689 -19.56 -23.02 -0.20
N GLU A 690 -20.49 -22.58 -1.05
CA GLU A 690 -20.74 -21.15 -1.31
C GLU A 690 -21.22 -20.42 -0.05
N ARG A 691 -22.13 -21.02 0.74
CA ARG A 691 -22.59 -20.45 2.02
C ARG A 691 -21.41 -20.22 2.96
N MET A 692 -20.51 -21.20 3.08
CA MET A 692 -19.32 -21.11 3.93
C MET A 692 -18.32 -20.07 3.41
N GLU A 693 -18.12 -19.98 2.10
CA GLU A 693 -17.30 -18.94 1.47
C GLU A 693 -17.83 -17.54 1.82
N ILE A 694 -19.13 -17.31 1.67
CA ILE A 694 -19.77 -16.02 2.00
C ILE A 694 -19.57 -15.69 3.47
N VAL A 695 -19.88 -16.58 4.41
CA VAL A 695 -19.76 -16.24 5.84
C VAL A 695 -18.32 -16.21 6.37
N ASN A 696 -17.35 -16.78 5.66
CA ASN A 696 -15.94 -16.70 6.05
C ASN A 696 -15.25 -15.45 5.51
N ASN A 697 -15.63 -14.98 4.32
CA ASN A 697 -15.06 -13.77 3.74
C ASN A 697 -15.49 -12.49 4.46
N TYR A 698 -16.65 -12.50 5.14
CA TYR A 698 -17.25 -11.30 5.72
C TYR A 698 -17.32 -11.28 7.26
N VAL A 699 -17.05 -12.41 7.95
CA VAL A 699 -17.24 -12.53 9.42
C VAL A 699 -15.98 -13.05 10.11
N PRO A 700 -15.41 -12.30 11.08
CA PRO A 700 -14.38 -12.80 12.00
C PRO A 700 -14.84 -14.06 12.73
N THR A 701 -13.91 -14.93 13.13
CA THR A 701 -14.22 -16.30 13.60
C THR A 701 -15.18 -16.39 14.81
N SER A 702 -15.38 -15.32 15.59
CA SER A 702 -16.13 -15.33 16.86
C SER A 702 -16.93 -14.06 17.20
N PHE A 703 -17.51 -13.36 16.23
CA PHE A 703 -18.29 -12.14 16.50
C PHE A 703 -19.66 -12.46 17.16
N LYS A 704 -19.92 -11.88 18.35
CA LYS A 704 -21.21 -11.92 19.10
C LYS A 704 -21.87 -13.30 19.31
N SER A 705 -21.10 -14.39 19.36
CA SER A 705 -21.64 -15.76 19.47
C SER A 705 -22.51 -16.03 20.71
N LYS A 706 -22.32 -15.30 21.81
CA LYS A 706 -23.14 -15.42 23.04
C LYS A 706 -24.57 -14.94 22.84
N GLU A 707 -24.80 -13.91 22.02
CA GLU A 707 -26.12 -13.34 21.73
C GLU A 707 -26.96 -14.30 20.86
N ILE A 708 -26.30 -15.11 20.04
CA ILE A 708 -26.94 -16.02 19.06
C ILE A 708 -27.34 -17.35 19.72
N ARG A 709 -26.55 -17.82 20.69
CA ARG A 709 -26.67 -19.15 21.31
C ARG A 709 -28.08 -19.50 21.84
N PRO A 710 -28.86 -18.59 22.45
CA PRO A 710 -30.21 -18.91 22.94
C PRO A 710 -31.19 -19.30 21.82
N TYR A 711 -31.04 -18.72 20.64
CA TYR A 711 -31.97 -18.88 19.51
C TYR A 711 -31.54 -19.95 18.51
N LYS A 712 -30.31 -20.46 18.64
CA LYS A 712 -29.65 -21.35 17.69
C LYS A 712 -30.52 -22.52 17.18
N ASN A 713 -31.12 -23.30 18.10
CA ASN A 713 -31.91 -24.47 17.72
C ASN A 713 -33.23 -24.09 17.03
N GLU A 714 -33.87 -23.03 17.53
CA GLU A 714 -35.11 -22.49 16.96
C GLU A 714 -34.87 -21.97 15.54
N LEU A 715 -33.81 -21.17 15.33
CA LEU A 715 -33.40 -20.64 14.02
C LEU A 715 -33.12 -21.75 13.00
N VAL A 716 -32.40 -22.80 13.39
CA VAL A 716 -32.12 -23.96 12.52
C VAL A 716 -33.40 -24.69 12.12
N THR A 717 -34.35 -24.84 13.05
CA THR A 717 -35.61 -25.55 12.81
C THR A 717 -36.54 -24.77 11.88
N ILE A 718 -36.63 -23.44 12.03
CA ILE A 718 -37.50 -22.60 11.18
C ILE A 718 -36.87 -22.32 9.81
N CYS A 719 -35.54 -22.31 9.72
CA CYS A 719 -34.83 -22.14 8.45
C CYS A 719 -34.55 -23.47 7.73
N ASN A 720 -35.14 -24.58 8.19
CA ASN A 720 -35.01 -25.86 7.52
C ASN A 720 -35.86 -25.86 6.23
N PRO A 721 -35.26 -26.00 5.04
CA PRO A 721 -36.00 -26.11 3.78
C PRO A 721 -36.81 -27.40 3.66
N GLU A 722 -36.51 -28.45 4.46
CA GLU A 722 -37.27 -29.69 4.47
C GLU A 722 -38.76 -29.39 4.69
N ASN A 723 -39.60 -29.85 3.76
CA ASN A 723 -41.04 -29.56 3.69
C ASN A 723 -41.42 -28.11 3.31
N ASN A 724 -40.64 -27.44 2.45
CA ASN A 724 -41.00 -26.14 1.86
C ASN A 724 -41.25 -25.04 2.91
N PHE A 725 -40.38 -24.97 3.92
CA PHE A 725 -40.46 -24.01 5.03
C PHE A 725 -41.76 -24.10 5.86
N GLU A 726 -42.38 -25.27 5.97
CA GLU A 726 -43.64 -25.44 6.71
C GLU A 726 -43.54 -24.96 8.18
N ASN A 727 -42.38 -25.11 8.82
CA ASN A 727 -42.16 -24.66 10.20
C ASN A 727 -42.28 -23.14 10.36
N ILE A 728 -41.69 -22.36 9.45
CA ILE A 728 -41.83 -20.89 9.49
C ILE A 728 -43.25 -20.49 9.12
N ALA A 729 -43.88 -21.17 8.14
CA ALA A 729 -45.27 -20.90 7.77
C ALA A 729 -46.26 -21.14 8.91
N LYS A 730 -46.03 -22.18 9.74
CA LYS A 730 -46.88 -22.53 10.89
C LYS A 730 -46.66 -21.65 12.11
N HIS A 731 -45.39 -21.41 12.48
CA HIS A 731 -45.04 -20.77 13.76
C HIS A 731 -44.72 -19.28 13.64
N TYR A 732 -44.46 -18.80 12.42
CA TYR A 732 -43.98 -17.46 12.09
C TYR A 732 -44.58 -16.98 10.76
N SER A 733 -45.91 -17.06 10.65
CA SER A 733 -46.64 -16.80 9.40
C SER A 733 -46.49 -15.37 8.91
N ASP A 734 -46.29 -14.43 9.82
CA ASP A 734 -45.93 -13.03 9.58
C ASP A 734 -44.58 -12.91 8.83
N ILE A 735 -43.53 -13.59 9.31
CA ILE A 735 -42.23 -13.64 8.63
C ILE A 735 -42.34 -14.38 7.29
N TYR A 736 -43.04 -15.52 7.26
CA TYR A 736 -43.21 -16.29 6.02
C TYR A 736 -43.91 -15.48 4.92
N ARG A 737 -44.94 -14.70 5.28
CA ARG A 737 -45.71 -13.89 4.33
C ARG A 737 -44.86 -12.87 3.60
N ILE A 738 -43.91 -12.24 4.28
CA ILE A 738 -43.06 -11.20 3.68
C ILE A 738 -41.94 -11.80 2.81
N LEU A 739 -41.57 -13.06 3.02
CA LEU A 739 -40.54 -13.75 2.23
C LEU A 739 -41.06 -14.28 0.89
N LYS A 740 -42.38 -14.49 0.78
CA LYS A 740 -43.00 -15.16 -0.37
C LYS A 740 -42.69 -14.43 -1.69
N ASP A 741 -42.13 -15.15 -2.65
CA ASP A 741 -41.81 -14.64 -3.99
C ASP A 741 -42.95 -14.92 -4.99
N ASP A 742 -44.07 -14.22 -4.82
CA ASP A 742 -45.28 -14.42 -5.64
C ASP A 742 -45.04 -14.16 -7.15
N ASN A 743 -44.07 -13.32 -7.50
CA ASN A 743 -43.74 -12.94 -8.87
C ASN A 743 -42.62 -13.79 -9.50
N GLN A 744 -42.15 -14.82 -8.79
CA GLN A 744 -41.07 -15.72 -9.23
C GLN A 744 -39.76 -14.98 -9.60
N ILE A 745 -39.46 -13.86 -8.93
CA ILE A 745 -38.26 -13.05 -9.16
C ILE A 745 -37.01 -13.83 -8.77
N LEU A 746 -37.03 -14.51 -7.62
CA LEU A 746 -35.92 -15.32 -7.13
C LEU A 746 -35.68 -16.53 -8.01
N SER A 747 -36.75 -17.13 -8.56
CA SER A 747 -36.64 -18.24 -9.52
C SER A 747 -35.95 -17.81 -10.82
N LYS A 748 -36.38 -16.68 -11.40
CA LYS A 748 -35.74 -16.11 -12.61
C LYS A 748 -34.27 -15.76 -12.34
N LEU A 749 -33.99 -15.13 -11.20
CA LEU A 749 -32.62 -14.83 -10.78
C LEU A 749 -31.79 -16.11 -10.62
N ASN A 750 -32.34 -17.18 -10.02
CA ASN A 750 -31.64 -18.44 -9.88
C ASN A 750 -31.25 -19.03 -11.25
N GLU A 751 -32.18 -19.07 -12.20
CA GLU A 751 -31.90 -19.56 -13.56
C GLU A 751 -30.84 -18.70 -14.27
N ARG A 752 -30.89 -17.39 -14.10
CA ARG A 752 -29.88 -16.47 -14.64
C ARG A 752 -28.51 -16.69 -14.01
N LEU A 753 -28.43 -16.90 -12.70
CA LEU A 753 -27.19 -17.16 -11.97
C LEU A 753 -26.56 -18.53 -12.26
N LYS A 754 -27.26 -19.42 -12.97
CA LYS A 754 -26.71 -20.69 -13.50
C LYS A 754 -26.02 -20.50 -14.86
N GLN A 755 -26.25 -19.37 -15.53
CA GLN A 755 -25.61 -19.05 -16.81
C GLN A 755 -24.17 -18.54 -16.59
N PRO A 756 -23.36 -18.36 -17.65
CA PRO A 756 -22.03 -17.76 -17.52
C PRO A 756 -22.11 -16.37 -16.88
N LEU A 757 -21.34 -16.16 -15.81
CA LEU A 757 -21.30 -14.92 -15.03
C LEU A 757 -19.94 -14.25 -15.14
N THR A 758 -19.92 -12.91 -15.09
CA THR A 758 -18.65 -12.17 -15.05
C THR A 758 -17.91 -12.29 -13.73
N THR A 759 -18.64 -12.70 -12.69
CA THR A 759 -18.23 -12.66 -11.30
C THR A 759 -18.70 -13.93 -10.63
N LYS A 760 -17.88 -14.44 -9.71
CA LYS A 760 -18.21 -15.65 -8.97
C LYS A 760 -19.56 -15.51 -8.28
N ARG A 761 -20.42 -16.51 -8.46
CA ARG A 761 -21.80 -16.53 -7.93
C ARG A 761 -21.86 -16.19 -6.44
N SER A 762 -20.99 -16.78 -5.62
CA SER A 762 -20.91 -16.49 -4.19
C SER A 762 -20.66 -15.01 -3.86
N ARG A 763 -19.88 -14.27 -4.67
CA ARG A 763 -19.67 -12.83 -4.50
C ARG A 763 -20.89 -12.00 -4.90
N ILE A 764 -21.59 -12.41 -5.95
CA ILE A 764 -22.87 -11.79 -6.35
C ILE A 764 -23.85 -11.93 -5.19
N ILE A 765 -24.03 -13.14 -4.64
CA ILE A 765 -24.91 -13.39 -3.50
C ILE A 765 -24.49 -12.58 -2.27
N GLY A 766 -23.19 -12.54 -1.97
CA GLY A 766 -22.67 -11.68 -0.90
C GLY A 766 -23.04 -10.21 -1.09
N SER A 767 -22.99 -9.69 -2.33
CA SER A 767 -23.42 -8.33 -2.65
C SER A 767 -24.92 -8.12 -2.50
N LEU A 768 -25.75 -9.11 -2.85
CA LEU A 768 -27.19 -9.05 -2.62
C LEU A 768 -27.53 -8.99 -1.13
N ILE A 769 -26.84 -9.79 -0.31
CA ILE A 769 -26.97 -9.78 1.15
C ILE A 769 -26.54 -8.43 1.73
N HIS A 770 -25.40 -7.89 1.26
CA HIS A 770 -24.92 -6.58 1.65
C HIS A 770 -25.98 -5.49 1.36
N MET A 771 -26.55 -5.49 0.16
CA MET A 771 -27.58 -4.52 -0.21
C MET A 771 -28.88 -4.69 0.60
N ARG A 772 -29.24 -5.92 0.99
CA ARG A 772 -30.35 -6.16 1.93
C ARG A 772 -30.09 -5.53 3.29
N CYS A 773 -28.91 -5.79 3.87
CA CYS A 773 -28.50 -5.16 5.13
C CYS A 773 -28.50 -3.64 5.02
N ASN A 774 -28.00 -3.09 3.89
CA ASN A 774 -27.99 -1.66 3.61
C ASN A 774 -29.40 -1.04 3.62
N ARG A 775 -30.39 -1.67 2.96
CA ARG A 775 -31.77 -1.16 2.92
C ARG A 775 -32.42 -1.10 4.31
N ILE A 776 -32.06 -2.04 5.19
CA ILE A 776 -32.69 -2.26 6.49
C ILE A 776 -32.00 -1.49 7.63
N PHE A 777 -30.67 -1.49 7.67
CA PHE A 777 -29.87 -0.88 8.76
C PHE A 777 -29.13 0.40 8.35
N GLY A 778 -29.07 0.70 7.05
CA GLY A 778 -28.18 1.71 6.50
C GLY A 778 -26.75 1.21 6.36
N VAL A 779 -25.82 2.15 6.21
CA VAL A 779 -24.38 1.86 6.19
C VAL A 779 -23.94 1.56 7.63
N ASP A 780 -24.10 0.31 8.06
CA ASP A 780 -23.81 -0.16 9.41
C ASP A 780 -23.10 -1.52 9.37
N LYS A 781 -21.76 -1.47 9.38
CA LYS A 781 -20.90 -2.64 9.24
C LYS A 781 -21.03 -3.61 10.41
N ASP A 782 -21.31 -3.11 11.62
CA ASP A 782 -21.44 -3.94 12.81
C ASP A 782 -22.73 -4.76 12.78
N GLN A 783 -23.84 -4.15 12.34
CA GLN A 783 -25.11 -4.85 12.12
C GLN A 783 -24.99 -5.91 11.01
N GLU A 784 -24.38 -5.56 9.87
CA GLU A 784 -24.14 -6.52 8.78
C GLU A 784 -23.29 -7.72 9.27
N THR A 785 -22.20 -7.44 10.00
CA THR A 785 -21.33 -8.48 10.57
C THR A 785 -22.11 -9.35 11.57
N PHE A 786 -23.00 -8.76 12.37
CA PHE A 786 -23.83 -9.51 13.31
C PHE A 786 -24.82 -10.44 12.60
N VAL A 787 -25.52 -9.94 11.58
CA VAL A 787 -26.44 -10.74 10.75
C VAL A 787 -25.70 -11.94 10.14
N LEU A 788 -24.55 -11.70 9.52
CA LEU A 788 -23.77 -12.77 8.89
C LEU A 788 -23.20 -13.75 9.93
N SER A 789 -22.96 -13.31 11.17
CA SER A 789 -22.59 -14.20 12.29
C SER A 789 -23.73 -15.14 12.67
N ILE A 790 -24.98 -14.66 12.65
CA ILE A 790 -26.17 -15.49 12.87
C ILE A 790 -26.30 -16.52 11.75
N VAL A 791 -26.20 -16.09 10.49
CA VAL A 791 -26.22 -16.98 9.31
C VAL A 791 -25.13 -18.05 9.41
N LYS A 792 -23.90 -17.66 9.77
CA LYS A 792 -22.77 -18.57 9.97
C LYS A 792 -23.07 -19.65 11.01
N GLU A 793 -23.70 -19.28 12.12
CA GLU A 793 -24.07 -20.23 13.17
C GLU A 793 -25.17 -21.19 12.71
N ILE A 794 -26.18 -20.71 11.97
CA ILE A 794 -27.23 -21.55 11.38
C ILE A 794 -26.61 -22.57 10.41
N VAL A 795 -25.81 -22.12 9.44
CA VAL A 795 -25.16 -22.97 8.42
C VAL A 795 -24.26 -24.02 9.07
N LYS A 796 -23.42 -23.62 10.03
CA LYS A 796 -22.57 -24.56 10.79
C LYS A 796 -23.39 -25.63 11.49
N THR A 797 -24.54 -25.26 12.05
CA THR A 797 -25.36 -26.16 12.87
C THR A 797 -26.19 -27.11 12.03
N GLN A 798 -26.73 -26.66 10.90
CA GLN A 798 -27.41 -27.52 9.92
C GLN A 798 -26.50 -28.67 9.46
N LYS A 799 -25.20 -28.41 9.25
CA LYS A 799 -24.21 -29.46 8.92
C LYS A 799 -24.15 -30.59 9.96
N TYR A 800 -24.29 -30.27 11.25
CA TYR A 800 -24.28 -31.27 12.32
C TYR A 800 -25.65 -31.96 12.52
N TRP A 801 -26.76 -31.32 12.13
CA TRP A 801 -28.12 -31.86 12.26
C TRP A 801 -28.52 -32.78 11.09
N CYS A 802 -28.12 -32.44 9.86
CA CYS A 802 -28.46 -33.22 8.66
C CYS A 802 -27.58 -34.47 8.44
N GLY A 803 -26.60 -34.72 9.31
CA GLY A 803 -25.82 -35.95 9.29
C GLY A 803 -24.96 -36.12 8.05
N ASP A 804 -23.93 -35.28 7.88
CA ASP A 804 -22.69 -35.77 7.27
C ASP A 804 -22.07 -36.78 8.26
N LYS A 805 -22.53 -38.04 8.20
CA LYS A 805 -21.68 -39.15 8.61
C LYS A 805 -20.56 -39.20 7.58
N ASN A 806 -19.35 -38.89 8.05
CA ASN A 806 -18.11 -39.10 7.31
C ASN A 806 -18.14 -40.44 6.55
N ASP A 807 -17.97 -40.39 5.24
CA ASP A 807 -17.29 -41.45 4.49
C ASP A 807 -15.77 -41.27 4.66
#